data_AF-A0A660XPG3-F1
#
_entry.id   AF-A0A660XPG3-F1
#
_cell.length_a   1.000
_cell.length_b   1.000
_cell.length_c   1.000
_cell.angle_alpha   90.00
_cell.angle_beta   90.00
_cell.angle_gamma   90.00
#
_symmetry.space_group_name_H-M   'P 1'
#
loop_
_entity.id
_entity.type
_entity.pdbx_description
1 polymer ?
#
loop_
_entity_poly.entity_id
_entity_poly.type
_entity_poly.pdbx_seq_one_letter_code
_entity_poly.pdbx_strand_id
1 'polypeptide(L)'
;MNTKFQFFVILFVIVLLCCSFGVRAEEIRWLQAGRLHNWFSAAGCEIEVGRRHLTSDQQDGFRYPADKGAQDMQCAKGLWIGAKNFNDPIAGQLYSYKVVHVGPRIMKPETEFMPVSMKLIRKQAAPKVYVDGKIASSLYDQADEIDETLPSDEMIHNVVNTSIGITVTRDIYSYTNPDQENYLIYDFTFENTGIYDKDGHIQSQTLEDVIFFFQYRWAICKYIGAYGLHYAPHDATWGVNTVNEVLHPEYGDAIRATYAWHGLHSGYGVDNVGAPYIGSGGTGFLGASQFPGVVTIHADKSATDKSDDPDQPKTQIPIYSDAHITQTSFNDQFIESSMEVEYTEYMNAGWTPETHADMVGDGFANELPLAGGGGVSQGIGYGPYTLAPGQSIHIVMAEAAGSIDWQKRESIGRKWLNEISPYTLPDGSTTADRNEFKNRWVFTGVDSMLQAFERAKTVWENNFIADPVPPAPATFEVTSQSDRVELVWDNSAESYTHFAGYRLYRADGGPDSTFQLIFECGQGAANQLTNQYEDHAVIPGEEYYYYLTAYDDGTVNSMKPGVSLESSRFKTLTANPASLRDADVITADVFVSPDGNDANDGLTVETPFKSIGFALSRIAGSGLEERTVHLSEGIYSPQTTGDVFPLSGKHYITIEGAGSNATMIDADTSATVFRVSGSQGFHLINLALVNGKGDQGGGIYVGNDATIRLSGVKITGNKANLGGGIYFSDNAVIEFDSLNRCDIYNNDATAGYAADLYSASLIPRKVFADSFTVKNPCHYLAYPANMFQLDVQTGIIPQVSGDIYVSPDGNDTNDGNSVSNPLKTIRQAIIKMNASETNPGTIHLADGVYSPFTTDEDFPILVRSYLNISGSSTKSTILDAEMTSGVFFFEY
;
A
#
# COMPACT_ATOMS: atom_id res chain seq x y z
N MET A 1 -56.05 22.47 -19.38
CA MET A 1 -54.91 21.60 -19.04
C MET A 1 -55.09 20.28 -19.76
N ASN A 2 -54.10 19.90 -20.55
CA ASN A 2 -54.23 19.09 -21.76
C ASN A 2 -54.30 17.58 -21.47
N THR A 3 -55.28 16.89 -22.04
CA THR A 3 -55.38 15.41 -22.16
C THR A 3 -54.13 14.78 -22.78
N LYS A 4 -53.34 15.54 -23.55
CA LYS A 4 -52.01 15.12 -24.04
C LYS A 4 -50.96 14.93 -22.93
N PHE A 5 -51.07 15.64 -21.80
CA PHE A 5 -50.13 15.52 -20.68
C PHE A 5 -50.40 14.25 -19.88
N GLN A 6 -51.67 13.87 -19.67
CA GLN A 6 -52.01 12.60 -19.02
C GLN A 6 -51.62 11.38 -19.87
N PHE A 7 -51.72 11.46 -21.20
CA PHE A 7 -51.29 10.37 -22.08
C PHE A 7 -49.76 10.19 -22.07
N PHE A 8 -48.99 11.29 -21.99
CA PHE A 8 -47.53 11.24 -21.86
C PHE A 8 -47.09 10.68 -20.51
N VAL A 9 -47.75 11.04 -19.41
CA VAL A 9 -47.42 10.52 -18.08
C VAL A 9 -47.73 9.02 -17.97
N ILE A 10 -48.86 8.56 -18.53
CA ILE A 10 -49.21 7.13 -18.54
C ILE A 10 -48.26 6.32 -19.43
N LEU A 11 -47.87 6.85 -20.60
CA LEU A 11 -46.88 6.19 -21.46
C LEU A 11 -45.49 6.16 -20.81
N PHE A 12 -45.10 7.21 -20.09
CA PHE A 12 -43.83 7.28 -19.36
C PHE A 12 -43.79 6.31 -18.17
N VAL A 13 -44.91 6.13 -17.45
CA VAL A 13 -45.04 5.16 -16.36
C VAL A 13 -45.08 3.71 -16.88
N ILE A 14 -45.70 3.45 -18.04
CA ILE A 14 -45.67 2.13 -18.68
C ILE A 14 -44.27 1.81 -19.24
N VAL A 15 -43.54 2.79 -19.77
CA VAL A 15 -42.14 2.60 -20.18
C VAL A 15 -41.22 2.38 -18.96
N LEU A 16 -41.46 3.06 -17.83
CA LEU A 16 -40.76 2.79 -16.56
C LEU A 16 -41.10 1.40 -15.97
N LEU A 17 -42.34 0.93 -16.12
CA LEU A 17 -42.77 -0.42 -15.70
C LEU A 17 -42.36 -1.54 -16.68
N CYS A 18 -42.11 -1.22 -17.95
CA CYS A 18 -41.58 -2.18 -18.94
C CYS A 18 -40.04 -2.17 -19.03
N CYS A 19 -39.36 -1.15 -18.52
CA CYS A 19 -37.91 -1.13 -18.31
C CYS A 19 -37.49 -1.72 -16.94
N SER A 20 -38.44 -2.28 -16.18
CA SER A 20 -38.19 -3.02 -14.94
C SER A 20 -38.43 -4.53 -15.09
N PHE A 21 -38.27 -5.07 -16.31
CA PHE A 21 -37.75 -6.44 -16.41
C PHE A 21 -36.34 -6.40 -15.84
N GLY A 22 -36.23 -6.79 -14.57
CA GLY A 22 -34.95 -6.96 -13.90
C GLY A 22 -34.08 -7.85 -14.76
N VAL A 23 -33.08 -7.25 -15.39
CA VAL A 23 -31.79 -7.93 -15.55
C VAL A 23 -31.44 -8.34 -14.13
N ARG A 24 -31.67 -9.61 -13.75
CA ARG A 24 -31.06 -10.12 -12.53
C ARG A 24 -29.57 -10.01 -12.81
N ALA A 25 -28.95 -8.99 -12.21
CA ALA A 25 -27.50 -8.95 -12.06
C ALA A 25 -27.09 -10.32 -11.49
N GLU A 26 -26.07 -10.93 -12.09
CA GLU A 26 -25.53 -12.18 -11.60
C GLU A 26 -25.23 -12.06 -10.11
N GLU A 27 -25.66 -13.06 -9.35
CA GLU A 27 -25.54 -13.01 -7.90
C GLU A 27 -24.10 -13.33 -7.50
N ILE A 28 -23.43 -12.36 -6.88
CA ILE A 28 -22.04 -12.43 -6.42
C ILE A 28 -22.00 -12.17 -4.92
N ARG A 29 -21.05 -12.80 -4.23
CA ARG A 29 -20.71 -12.51 -2.82
C ARG A 29 -19.20 -12.48 -2.62
N TRP A 30 -18.74 -11.68 -1.67
CA TRP A 30 -17.36 -11.61 -1.21
C TRP A 30 -17.17 -12.31 0.13
N LEU A 31 -16.03 -13.01 0.30
CA LEU A 31 -15.49 -13.37 1.60
C LEU A 31 -14.40 -12.37 1.98
N GLN A 32 -14.54 -11.76 3.17
CA GLN A 32 -13.68 -10.67 3.66
C GLN A 32 -13.33 -10.81 5.15
N ALA A 33 -13.23 -12.05 5.64
CA ALA A 33 -12.93 -12.33 7.04
C ALA A 33 -11.50 -11.91 7.42
N GLY A 34 -10.52 -12.43 6.70
CA GLY A 34 -9.08 -12.30 6.97
C GLY A 34 -8.34 -11.64 5.81
N ARG A 35 -7.02 -11.84 5.70
CA ARG A 35 -6.19 -11.16 4.67
C ARG A 35 -6.28 -11.72 3.25
N LEU A 36 -6.94 -12.86 3.04
CA LEU A 36 -7.26 -13.37 1.70
C LEU A 36 -8.72 -13.05 1.34
N HIS A 37 -8.93 -12.15 0.39
CA HIS A 37 -10.27 -11.79 -0.09
C HIS A 37 -10.53 -12.35 -1.49
N ASN A 38 -11.73 -12.87 -1.72
CA ASN A 38 -12.19 -13.24 -3.05
C ASN A 38 -13.68 -12.99 -3.23
N TRP A 39 -14.08 -12.78 -4.49
CA TRP A 39 -15.49 -12.79 -4.90
C TRP A 39 -15.85 -14.16 -5.44
N PHE A 40 -17.14 -14.48 -5.39
CA PHE A 40 -17.68 -15.77 -5.78
C PHE A 40 -18.92 -15.60 -6.63
N SER A 41 -19.03 -16.41 -7.69
CA SER A 41 -20.20 -16.40 -8.56
C SER A 41 -21.22 -17.45 -8.12
N ALA A 42 -22.50 -17.09 -8.14
CA ALA A 42 -23.59 -18.05 -7.95
C ALA A 42 -23.65 -19.13 -9.05
N ALA A 43 -23.00 -18.91 -10.20
CA ALA A 43 -22.85 -19.93 -11.26
C ALA A 43 -21.89 -21.08 -10.89
N GLY A 44 -21.20 -20.98 -9.74
CA GLY A 44 -20.37 -22.05 -9.19
C GLY A 44 -18.88 -21.95 -9.52
N CYS A 45 -18.44 -20.97 -10.32
CA CYS A 45 -17.03 -20.73 -10.60
C CYS A 45 -16.75 -19.28 -11.05
N GLU A 46 -15.53 -18.80 -10.80
CA GLU A 46 -15.11 -17.41 -10.97
C GLU A 46 -14.37 -17.19 -12.31
N ILE A 47 -15.14 -16.99 -13.38
CA ILE A 47 -14.64 -16.88 -14.76
C ILE A 47 -13.85 -15.59 -15.05
N GLU A 48 -13.10 -15.58 -16.15
CA GLU A 48 -12.45 -14.37 -16.69
C GLU A 48 -13.48 -13.26 -16.92
N VAL A 49 -13.23 -12.08 -16.36
CA VAL A 49 -14.12 -10.92 -16.51
C VAL A 49 -15.55 -11.22 -15.98
N GLY A 50 -15.65 -12.11 -14.97
CA GLY A 50 -16.94 -12.58 -14.43
C GLY A 50 -17.65 -11.60 -13.49
N ARG A 51 -16.93 -10.78 -12.70
CA ARG A 51 -17.58 -10.00 -11.63
C ARG A 51 -18.39 -8.80 -12.10
N ARG A 52 -17.86 -8.01 -13.04
CA ARG A 52 -18.52 -6.81 -13.59
C ARG A 52 -18.64 -6.81 -15.11
N HIS A 53 -18.12 -7.85 -15.77
CA HIS A 53 -18.01 -7.92 -17.23
C HIS A 53 -17.23 -6.77 -17.86
N LEU A 54 -16.26 -6.21 -17.12
CA LEU A 54 -15.35 -5.17 -17.59
C LEU A 54 -13.98 -5.75 -17.88
N THR A 55 -13.38 -5.41 -19.02
CA THR A 55 -12.00 -5.82 -19.36
C THR A 55 -10.98 -5.38 -18.32
N SER A 56 -11.22 -4.28 -17.61
CA SER A 56 -10.38 -3.82 -16.49
C SER A 56 -10.39 -4.75 -15.26
N ASP A 57 -11.29 -5.74 -15.23
CA ASP A 57 -11.38 -6.81 -14.24
C ASP A 57 -10.85 -8.15 -14.76
N GLN A 58 -10.03 -8.13 -15.81
CA GLN A 58 -9.40 -9.36 -16.28
C GLN A 58 -8.49 -9.97 -15.22
N GLN A 59 -7.83 -9.15 -14.38
CA GLN A 59 -7.25 -9.60 -13.11
C GLN A 59 -8.12 -9.10 -11.96
N ASP A 60 -8.82 -10.01 -11.30
CA ASP A 60 -9.82 -9.63 -10.31
C ASP A 60 -10.13 -10.76 -9.32
N GLY A 61 -9.92 -10.48 -8.03
CA GLY A 61 -10.13 -11.44 -6.96
C GLY A 61 -8.85 -12.15 -6.52
N PHE A 62 -9.03 -13.08 -5.59
CA PHE A 62 -7.97 -13.80 -4.90
C PHE A 62 -6.83 -12.87 -4.45
N ARG A 63 -7.19 -11.84 -3.68
CA ARG A 63 -6.31 -10.73 -3.27
C ARG A 63 -5.57 -11.10 -2.01
N TYR A 64 -4.23 -11.04 -2.06
CA TYR A 64 -3.38 -11.26 -0.88
C TYR A 64 -2.08 -10.44 -0.92
N PRO A 65 -1.75 -9.70 0.15
CA PRO A 65 -2.63 -9.38 1.27
C PRO A 65 -3.73 -8.39 0.83
N ALA A 66 -4.98 -8.64 1.21
CA ALA A 66 -6.14 -7.87 0.74
C ALA A 66 -6.26 -6.46 1.32
N ASP A 67 -5.49 -6.15 2.37
CA ASP A 67 -5.36 -4.80 2.92
C ASP A 67 -4.51 -3.88 2.05
N LYS A 68 -3.98 -4.37 0.92
CA LYS A 68 -3.17 -3.57 -0.01
C LYS A 68 -3.86 -3.47 -1.38
N GLY A 69 -3.76 -2.31 -2.00
CA GLY A 69 -4.36 -2.05 -3.31
C GLY A 69 -3.78 -2.95 -4.41
N ALA A 70 -4.65 -3.36 -5.35
CA ALA A 70 -4.30 -4.10 -6.58
C ALA A 70 -3.47 -5.40 -6.37
N GLN A 71 -3.70 -6.14 -5.27
CA GLN A 71 -3.03 -7.41 -5.01
C GLN A 71 -3.75 -8.63 -5.61
N ASP A 72 -4.62 -8.44 -6.60
CA ASP A 72 -5.35 -9.51 -7.30
C ASP A 72 -4.38 -10.45 -8.03
N MET A 73 -4.63 -11.76 -7.93
CA MET A 73 -3.78 -12.81 -8.51
C MET A 73 -4.50 -13.74 -9.49
N GLN A 74 -5.83 -13.61 -9.59
CA GLN A 74 -6.65 -14.47 -10.43
C GLN A 74 -6.99 -13.80 -11.75
N CYS A 75 -6.81 -14.53 -12.86
CA CYS A 75 -7.29 -14.12 -14.17
C CYS A 75 -8.60 -14.86 -14.52
N ALA A 76 -8.63 -16.18 -14.32
CA ALA A 76 -9.81 -17.00 -14.58
C ALA A 76 -9.77 -18.31 -13.80
N LYS A 77 -10.94 -18.85 -13.48
CA LYS A 77 -11.13 -20.24 -13.06
C LYS A 77 -12.17 -20.93 -13.94
N GLY A 78 -12.07 -22.25 -14.04
CA GLY A 78 -13.04 -23.10 -14.73
C GLY A 78 -13.41 -24.33 -13.89
N LEU A 79 -14.67 -24.75 -14.00
CA LEU A 79 -15.19 -26.03 -13.51
C LEU A 79 -15.98 -26.69 -14.64
N TRP A 80 -15.53 -27.86 -15.07
CA TRP A 80 -16.15 -28.68 -16.08
C TRP A 80 -16.59 -30.02 -15.49
N ILE A 81 -17.72 -30.53 -15.93
CA ILE A 81 -18.23 -31.84 -15.53
C ILE A 81 -18.47 -32.66 -16.78
N GLY A 82 -17.81 -33.81 -16.86
CA GLY A 82 -17.85 -34.68 -18.03
C GLY A 82 -18.32 -36.07 -17.64
N ALA A 83 -19.07 -36.73 -18.52
CA ALA A 83 -19.47 -38.14 -18.36
C ALA A 83 -19.53 -38.84 -19.72
N LYS A 84 -19.42 -40.17 -19.69
CA LYS A 84 -19.60 -41.02 -20.87
C LYS A 84 -21.04 -41.48 -21.05
N ASN A 85 -21.38 -41.87 -22.28
CA ASN A 85 -22.62 -42.55 -22.63
C ASN A 85 -23.88 -41.82 -22.11
N PHE A 86 -23.89 -40.49 -22.20
CA PHE A 86 -24.93 -39.66 -21.60
C PHE A 86 -26.13 -39.53 -22.54
N ASN A 87 -27.31 -39.97 -22.08
CA ASN A 87 -28.55 -39.73 -22.81
C ASN A 87 -29.05 -38.32 -22.48
N ASP A 88 -28.93 -37.39 -23.43
CA ASP A 88 -29.25 -35.99 -23.21
C ASP A 88 -30.73 -35.70 -23.49
N PRO A 89 -31.50 -35.23 -22.49
CA PRO A 89 -32.93 -34.99 -22.63
C PRO A 89 -33.25 -33.70 -23.41
N ILE A 90 -32.32 -32.74 -23.42
CA ILE A 90 -32.47 -31.46 -24.11
C ILE A 90 -32.21 -31.65 -25.60
N ALA A 91 -31.13 -32.36 -25.94
CA ALA A 91 -30.78 -32.64 -27.33
C ALA A 91 -31.60 -33.80 -27.93
N GLY A 92 -32.15 -34.68 -27.09
CA GLY A 92 -32.91 -35.86 -27.51
C GLY A 92 -32.04 -36.93 -28.17
N GLN A 93 -30.76 -37.02 -27.79
CA GLN A 93 -29.81 -37.99 -28.35
C GLN A 93 -28.80 -38.49 -27.30
N LEU A 94 -28.18 -39.63 -27.61
CA LEU A 94 -27.09 -40.20 -26.83
C LEU A 94 -25.76 -39.59 -27.28
N TYR A 95 -25.01 -39.00 -26.35
CA TYR A 95 -23.64 -38.56 -26.58
C TYR A 95 -22.65 -39.59 -26.04
N SER A 96 -21.61 -39.90 -26.83
CA SER A 96 -20.49 -40.74 -26.35
C SER A 96 -19.77 -40.08 -25.17
N TYR A 97 -19.63 -38.76 -25.25
CA TYR A 97 -19.09 -37.88 -24.21
C TYR A 97 -19.97 -36.65 -24.09
N LYS A 98 -20.41 -36.33 -22.87
CA LYS A 98 -21.09 -35.06 -22.56
C LYS A 98 -20.19 -34.27 -21.62
N VAL A 99 -19.98 -32.99 -21.93
CA VAL A 99 -19.26 -32.06 -21.05
C VAL A 99 -20.10 -30.80 -20.87
N VAL A 100 -20.17 -30.31 -19.64
CA VAL A 100 -20.80 -29.05 -19.27
C VAL A 100 -19.80 -28.15 -18.53
N HIS A 101 -19.92 -26.84 -18.70
CA HIS A 101 -18.87 -25.88 -18.36
C HIS A 101 -19.39 -24.64 -17.63
N VAL A 102 -18.62 -24.20 -16.64
CA VAL A 102 -18.54 -22.81 -16.21
C VAL A 102 -17.07 -22.41 -16.14
N GLY A 103 -16.69 -21.39 -16.91
CA GLY A 103 -15.31 -20.95 -17.10
C GLY A 103 -14.50 -21.76 -18.12
N PRO A 104 -13.27 -21.31 -18.45
CA PRO A 104 -12.66 -20.09 -17.94
C PRO A 104 -13.24 -18.81 -18.54
N ARG A 105 -13.96 -18.87 -19.67
CA ARG A 105 -14.54 -17.69 -20.37
C ARG A 105 -16.04 -17.78 -20.64
N ILE A 106 -16.64 -18.90 -20.31
CA ILE A 106 -18.03 -19.22 -20.66
C ILE A 106 -18.85 -19.35 -19.40
N MET A 107 -20.04 -18.79 -19.43
CA MET A 107 -21.02 -19.01 -18.38
C MET A 107 -22.39 -18.92 -19.03
N LYS A 108 -23.15 -20.01 -18.95
CA LYS A 108 -24.51 -20.10 -19.48
C LYS A 108 -25.46 -20.40 -18.31
N PRO A 109 -25.76 -19.40 -17.45
CA PRO A 109 -26.44 -19.61 -16.19
C PRO A 109 -27.92 -20.00 -16.34
N GLU A 110 -28.45 -19.95 -17.56
CA GLU A 110 -29.83 -20.31 -17.90
C GLU A 110 -29.99 -21.75 -18.40
N THR A 111 -28.92 -22.38 -18.90
CA THR A 111 -29.04 -23.63 -19.69
C THR A 111 -27.95 -24.66 -19.41
N GLU A 112 -26.93 -24.34 -18.63
CA GLU A 112 -25.78 -25.23 -18.40
C GLU A 112 -25.46 -25.38 -16.92
N PHE A 113 -24.84 -24.37 -16.29
CA PHE A 113 -24.66 -24.29 -14.84
C PHE A 113 -25.70 -23.33 -14.27
N MET A 114 -26.78 -23.85 -13.71
CA MET A 114 -27.98 -23.12 -13.36
C MET A 114 -28.02 -22.83 -11.85
N PRO A 115 -27.75 -21.58 -11.41
CA PRO A 115 -27.75 -21.22 -10.00
C PRO A 115 -29.10 -21.51 -9.34
N VAL A 116 -29.08 -22.13 -8.16
CA VAL A 116 -30.26 -22.39 -7.33
C VAL A 116 -30.30 -21.42 -6.16
N SER A 117 -29.20 -21.32 -5.40
CA SER A 117 -29.09 -20.40 -4.27
C SER A 117 -27.64 -20.05 -3.98
N MET A 118 -27.42 -18.84 -3.45
CA MET A 118 -26.16 -18.40 -2.86
C MET A 118 -26.45 -17.60 -1.59
N LYS A 119 -25.74 -17.90 -0.51
CA LYS A 119 -25.83 -17.16 0.76
C LYS A 119 -24.45 -16.88 1.32
N LEU A 120 -24.23 -15.66 1.81
CA LEU A 120 -23.15 -15.30 2.72
C LEU A 120 -23.65 -15.44 4.16
N ILE A 121 -23.06 -16.36 4.92
CA ILE A 121 -23.35 -16.62 6.33
C ILE A 121 -22.17 -16.11 7.15
N ARG A 122 -22.44 -15.35 8.22
CA ARG A 122 -21.42 -14.92 9.17
C ARG A 122 -21.71 -15.48 10.56
N LYS A 123 -20.66 -15.82 11.30
CA LYS A 123 -20.78 -16.23 12.70
C LYS A 123 -21.33 -15.13 13.59
N GLN A 124 -20.97 -13.89 13.28
CA GLN A 124 -21.35 -12.70 14.02
C GLN A 124 -21.72 -11.56 13.08
N ALA A 125 -22.59 -10.67 13.54
CA ALA A 125 -22.94 -9.47 12.80
C ALA A 125 -21.71 -8.56 12.61
N ALA A 126 -21.61 -7.92 11.44
CA ALA A 126 -20.55 -6.95 11.19
C ALA A 126 -20.70 -5.73 12.12
N PRO A 127 -19.60 -5.18 12.67
CA PRO A 127 -19.63 -3.94 13.43
C PRO A 127 -20.18 -2.77 12.63
N LYS A 128 -20.76 -1.79 13.34
CA LYS A 128 -21.13 -0.50 12.77
C LYS A 128 -19.96 0.47 12.96
N VAL A 129 -19.33 0.84 11.85
CA VAL A 129 -18.21 1.77 11.82
C VAL A 129 -18.69 3.12 11.31
N TYR A 130 -18.40 4.18 12.06
CA TYR A 130 -18.76 5.55 11.71
C TYR A 130 -17.54 6.46 11.68
N VAL A 131 -17.49 7.35 10.69
CA VAL A 131 -16.59 8.50 10.67
C VAL A 131 -17.45 9.74 10.47
N ASP A 132 -17.37 10.69 11.41
CA ASP A 132 -18.16 11.92 11.39
C ASP A 132 -19.67 11.71 11.21
N GLY A 133 -20.21 10.70 11.91
CA GLY A 133 -21.62 10.32 11.86
C GLY A 133 -22.06 9.64 10.55
N LYS A 134 -21.14 9.39 9.60
CA LYS A 134 -21.40 8.67 8.34
C LYS A 134 -20.94 7.22 8.45
N ILE A 135 -21.68 6.30 7.85
CA ILE A 135 -21.26 4.90 7.73
C ILE A 135 -19.93 4.85 6.98
N ALA A 136 -18.94 4.16 7.56
CA ALA A 136 -17.57 4.09 7.06
C ALA A 136 -17.01 2.66 7.12
N SER A 137 -17.86 1.64 6.98
CA SER A 137 -17.42 0.23 6.95
C SER A 137 -16.71 -0.10 5.63
N SER A 138 -15.61 -0.87 5.71
CA SER A 138 -14.85 -1.36 4.56
C SER A 138 -15.37 -2.70 3.98
N LEU A 139 -16.39 -3.31 4.57
CA LEU A 139 -16.98 -4.57 4.10
C LEU A 139 -17.93 -4.30 2.92
N TYR A 140 -17.79 -5.06 1.82
CA TYR A 140 -18.60 -4.88 0.62
C TYR A 140 -20.02 -5.43 0.80
N ASP A 141 -20.14 -6.64 1.36
CA ASP A 141 -21.41 -7.36 1.44
C ASP A 141 -21.95 -7.46 2.87
N GLN A 142 -23.27 -7.30 2.97
CA GLN A 142 -24.02 -7.68 4.16
C GLN A 142 -24.26 -9.19 4.16
N ALA A 143 -24.24 -9.79 5.35
CA ALA A 143 -24.54 -11.21 5.48
C ALA A 143 -26.03 -11.45 5.18
N ASP A 144 -26.32 -12.51 4.43
CA ASP A 144 -27.68 -13.00 4.22
C ASP A 144 -28.22 -13.67 5.50
N GLU A 145 -27.33 -14.23 6.33
CA GLU A 145 -27.67 -14.96 7.55
C GLU A 145 -26.58 -14.80 8.63
N ILE A 146 -27.01 -14.73 9.90
CA ILE A 146 -26.11 -14.79 11.07
C ILE A 146 -26.36 -16.11 11.79
N ASP A 147 -25.31 -16.92 11.92
CA ASP A 147 -25.35 -18.22 12.59
C ASP A 147 -24.18 -18.35 13.57
N GLU A 148 -24.45 -18.15 14.86
CA GLU A 148 -23.44 -18.23 15.92
C GLU A 148 -22.80 -19.63 16.06
N THR A 149 -23.42 -20.66 15.48
CA THR A 149 -22.93 -22.04 15.50
C THR A 149 -21.98 -22.36 14.34
N LEU A 150 -21.78 -21.42 13.41
CA LEU A 150 -20.86 -21.58 12.28
C LEU A 150 -19.44 -21.94 12.76
N PRO A 151 -18.80 -22.99 12.21
CA PRO A 151 -17.46 -23.39 12.65
C PRO A 151 -16.38 -22.37 12.23
N SER A 152 -16.55 -21.73 11.08
CA SER A 152 -15.72 -20.61 10.59
C SER A 152 -16.31 -19.24 10.96
N ASP A 153 -15.62 -18.15 10.59
CA ASP A 153 -16.10 -16.79 10.84
C ASP A 153 -17.05 -16.28 9.76
N GLU A 154 -16.76 -16.63 8.50
CA GLU A 154 -17.67 -16.42 7.37
C GLU A 154 -17.69 -17.67 6.48
N MET A 155 -18.84 -17.92 5.86
CA MET A 155 -19.04 -19.01 4.91
C MET A 155 -19.92 -18.56 3.75
N ILE A 156 -19.61 -18.98 2.53
CA ILE A 156 -20.56 -18.94 1.42
C ILE A 156 -21.15 -20.33 1.21
N HIS A 157 -22.48 -20.43 1.18
CA HIS A 157 -23.21 -21.63 0.75
C HIS A 157 -23.76 -21.40 -0.66
N ASN A 158 -23.33 -22.21 -1.63
CA ASN A 158 -23.75 -22.08 -3.03
C ASN A 158 -24.23 -23.43 -3.59
N VAL A 159 -25.43 -23.43 -4.18
CA VAL A 159 -26.04 -24.60 -4.84
C VAL A 159 -26.32 -24.27 -6.30
N VAL A 160 -25.87 -25.15 -7.20
CA VAL A 160 -25.98 -24.99 -8.66
C VAL A 160 -26.39 -26.32 -9.27
N ASN A 161 -27.45 -26.33 -10.09
CA ASN A 161 -27.80 -27.49 -10.90
C ASN A 161 -27.04 -27.46 -12.22
N THR A 162 -26.75 -28.60 -12.82
CA THR A 162 -26.07 -28.66 -14.13
C THR A 162 -26.89 -29.43 -15.14
N SER A 163 -26.80 -29.11 -16.43
CA SER A 163 -27.57 -29.81 -17.48
C SER A 163 -27.16 -31.28 -17.65
N ILE A 164 -26.04 -31.72 -17.08
CA ILE A 164 -25.64 -33.14 -17.01
C ILE A 164 -26.32 -33.90 -15.85
N GLY A 165 -27.15 -33.24 -15.04
CA GLY A 165 -27.88 -33.88 -13.94
C GLY A 165 -27.13 -33.90 -12.60
N ILE A 166 -25.98 -33.23 -12.50
CA ILE A 166 -25.26 -33.06 -11.23
C ILE A 166 -25.70 -31.77 -10.55
N THR A 167 -26.12 -31.85 -9.29
CA THR A 167 -26.23 -30.69 -8.40
C THR A 167 -24.91 -30.53 -7.65
N VAL A 168 -24.31 -29.35 -7.78
CA VAL A 168 -23.08 -28.95 -7.08
C VAL A 168 -23.48 -28.13 -5.87
N THR A 169 -23.11 -28.61 -4.68
CA THR A 169 -23.10 -27.82 -3.45
C THR A 169 -21.67 -27.45 -3.13
N ARG A 170 -21.39 -26.16 -2.94
CA ARG A 170 -20.08 -25.59 -2.66
C ARG A 170 -20.19 -24.72 -1.41
N ASP A 171 -19.61 -25.19 -0.32
CA ASP A 171 -19.42 -24.41 0.91
C ASP A 171 -17.99 -23.88 0.97
N ILE A 172 -17.82 -22.59 1.26
CA ILE A 172 -16.51 -21.93 1.25
C ILE A 172 -16.29 -21.23 2.57
N TYR A 173 -15.33 -21.71 3.36
CA TYR A 173 -15.07 -21.27 4.73
C TYR A 173 -13.89 -20.31 4.79
N SER A 174 -14.01 -19.24 5.60
CA SER A 174 -12.95 -18.27 5.83
C SER A 174 -12.84 -17.86 7.31
N TYR A 175 -11.64 -17.44 7.71
CA TYR A 175 -11.27 -17.22 9.11
C TYR A 175 -10.69 -15.82 9.32
N THR A 176 -10.98 -15.25 10.49
CA THR A 176 -10.45 -13.98 11.00
C THR A 176 -9.20 -14.17 11.87
N ASN A 177 -8.92 -15.41 12.29
CA ASN A 177 -7.73 -15.73 13.08
C ASN A 177 -6.46 -15.40 12.28
N PRO A 178 -5.54 -14.56 12.83
CA PRO A 178 -4.36 -14.06 12.11
C PRO A 178 -3.38 -15.16 11.68
N ASP A 179 -3.43 -16.34 12.29
CA ASP A 179 -2.64 -17.49 11.89
C ASP A 179 -3.38 -18.38 10.87
N GLN A 180 -4.65 -18.10 10.53
CA GLN A 180 -5.51 -18.89 9.64
C GLN A 180 -6.11 -18.07 8.48
N GLU A 181 -5.68 -16.82 8.29
CA GLU A 181 -6.36 -15.84 7.43
C GLU A 181 -5.87 -15.79 5.97
N ASN A 182 -5.02 -16.74 5.56
CA ASN A 182 -4.39 -16.78 4.23
C ASN A 182 -4.79 -17.98 3.36
N TYR A 183 -5.93 -18.61 3.68
CA TYR A 183 -6.54 -19.66 2.87
C TYR A 183 -8.07 -19.64 2.97
N LEU A 184 -8.73 -20.30 2.02
CA LEU A 184 -10.16 -20.56 1.97
C LEU A 184 -10.36 -22.07 1.78
N ILE A 185 -11.21 -22.70 2.59
CA ILE A 185 -11.52 -24.13 2.45
C ILE A 185 -12.80 -24.28 1.63
N TYR A 186 -12.73 -25.07 0.56
CA TYR A 186 -13.85 -25.42 -0.30
C TYR A 186 -14.30 -26.84 0.01
N ASP A 187 -15.55 -26.98 0.38
CA ASP A 187 -16.23 -28.25 0.61
C ASP A 187 -17.27 -28.45 -0.50
N PHE A 188 -16.97 -29.37 -1.43
CA PHE A 188 -17.81 -29.68 -2.57
C PHE A 188 -18.54 -31.00 -2.39
N THR A 189 -19.85 -30.98 -2.59
CA THR A 189 -20.65 -32.18 -2.82
C THR A 189 -21.23 -32.14 -4.23
N PHE A 190 -20.89 -33.15 -5.03
CA PHE A 190 -21.41 -33.36 -6.38
C PHE A 190 -22.42 -34.52 -6.36
N GLU A 191 -23.71 -34.22 -6.43
CA GLU A 191 -24.79 -35.22 -6.35
C GLU A 191 -25.47 -35.44 -7.70
N ASN A 192 -25.66 -36.69 -8.12
CA ASN A 192 -26.50 -37.02 -9.28
C ASN A 192 -27.99 -36.93 -8.92
N THR A 193 -28.57 -35.74 -9.05
CA THR A 193 -30.00 -35.49 -8.84
C THR A 193 -30.83 -35.75 -10.10
N GLY A 194 -30.17 -35.80 -11.27
CA GLY A 194 -30.80 -35.93 -12.57
C GLY A 194 -31.49 -34.66 -13.07
N ILE A 195 -31.41 -33.55 -12.33
CA ILE A 195 -32.04 -32.27 -12.72
C ILE A 195 -31.24 -31.67 -13.88
N TYR A 196 -31.85 -31.52 -15.05
CA TYR A 196 -31.15 -31.09 -16.27
C TYR A 196 -31.54 -29.69 -16.77
N ASP A 197 -32.57 -29.06 -16.19
CA ASP A 197 -32.99 -27.71 -16.56
C ASP A 197 -33.47 -26.87 -15.36
N LYS A 198 -33.73 -25.57 -15.60
CA LYS A 198 -34.19 -24.63 -14.57
C LYS A 198 -35.60 -24.88 -14.04
N ASP A 199 -36.42 -25.58 -14.81
CA ASP A 199 -37.77 -25.95 -14.40
C ASP A 199 -37.75 -27.14 -13.42
N GLY A 200 -36.59 -27.76 -13.22
CA GLY A 200 -36.39 -28.86 -12.29
C GLY A 200 -36.80 -30.20 -12.88
N HIS A 201 -36.86 -30.35 -14.21
CA HIS A 201 -37.14 -31.64 -14.82
C HIS A 201 -36.00 -32.63 -14.53
N ILE A 202 -36.37 -33.88 -14.27
CA ILE A 202 -35.44 -34.93 -13.84
C ILE A 202 -35.33 -36.01 -14.91
N GLN A 203 -34.09 -36.38 -15.25
CA GLN A 203 -33.76 -37.61 -15.96
C GLN A 203 -32.99 -38.55 -15.04
N SER A 204 -33.65 -39.64 -14.64
CA SER A 204 -33.01 -40.69 -13.85
C SER A 204 -32.12 -41.56 -14.73
N GLN A 205 -30.80 -41.39 -14.62
CA GLN A 205 -29.80 -42.25 -15.25
C GLN A 205 -28.54 -42.35 -14.38
N THR A 206 -27.84 -43.48 -14.47
CA THR A 206 -26.50 -43.62 -13.89
C THR A 206 -25.52 -42.90 -14.80
N LEU A 207 -24.70 -42.03 -14.22
CA LEU A 207 -23.62 -41.36 -14.92
C LEU A 207 -22.36 -42.22 -14.85
N GLU A 208 -21.78 -42.50 -16.01
CA GLU A 208 -20.59 -43.34 -16.17
C GLU A 208 -19.35 -42.48 -16.40
N ASP A 209 -18.24 -42.90 -15.78
CA ASP A 209 -16.94 -42.21 -15.83
C ASP A 209 -17.01 -40.68 -15.63
N VAL A 210 -17.72 -40.23 -14.59
CA VAL A 210 -17.84 -38.81 -14.27
C VAL A 210 -16.50 -38.23 -13.83
N ILE A 211 -16.09 -37.12 -14.43
CA ILE A 211 -14.90 -36.36 -14.05
C ILE A 211 -15.30 -34.93 -13.69
N PHE A 212 -14.84 -34.47 -12.53
CA PHE A 212 -14.91 -33.06 -12.11
C PHE A 212 -13.56 -32.41 -12.37
N PHE A 213 -13.52 -31.47 -13.29
CA PHE A 213 -12.28 -30.87 -13.79
C PHE A 213 -12.23 -29.38 -13.49
N PHE A 214 -11.20 -28.95 -12.77
CA PHE A 214 -10.94 -27.58 -12.43
C PHE A 214 -9.80 -27.03 -13.28
N GLN A 215 -9.90 -25.77 -13.67
CA GLN A 215 -8.84 -25.02 -14.35
C GLN A 215 -8.51 -23.75 -13.56
N TYR A 216 -7.23 -23.49 -13.34
CA TYR A 216 -6.74 -22.28 -12.69
C TYR A 216 -5.82 -21.49 -13.64
N ARG A 217 -6.18 -20.23 -13.90
CA ARG A 217 -5.34 -19.26 -14.62
C ARG A 217 -4.93 -18.14 -13.68
N TRP A 218 -3.70 -18.21 -13.19
CA TRP A 218 -3.12 -17.22 -12.29
C TRP A 218 -2.36 -16.12 -13.06
N ALA A 219 -2.39 -14.91 -12.52
CA ALA A 219 -1.61 -13.76 -12.99
C ALA A 219 -1.11 -12.97 -11.78
N ILE A 220 0.20 -13.08 -11.47
CA ILE A 220 0.78 -12.50 -10.25
C ILE A 220 1.59 -11.25 -10.60
N CYS A 221 1.22 -10.04 -10.17
CA CYS A 221 -0.10 -9.64 -9.66
C CYS A 221 -0.58 -8.33 -10.31
N LYS A 222 -1.86 -7.98 -10.18
CA LYS A 222 -2.47 -6.82 -10.84
C LYS A 222 -1.69 -5.51 -10.69
N TYR A 223 -1.07 -5.31 -9.53
CA TYR A 223 -0.23 -4.16 -9.18
C TYR A 223 0.81 -3.82 -10.26
N ILE A 224 1.44 -4.82 -10.88
CA ILE A 224 2.55 -4.61 -11.81
C ILE A 224 2.08 -4.36 -13.25
N GLY A 225 0.87 -4.83 -13.58
CA GLY A 225 0.34 -4.91 -14.94
C GLY A 225 -0.38 -3.65 -15.39
N ALA A 226 -1.02 -3.73 -16.56
CA ALA A 226 -1.66 -2.60 -17.24
C ALA A 226 -2.84 -1.98 -16.47
N TYR A 227 -3.41 -2.70 -15.50
CA TYR A 227 -4.49 -2.23 -14.63
C TYR A 227 -4.00 -1.73 -13.25
N GLY A 228 -2.68 -1.70 -13.04
CA GLY A 228 -2.00 -1.16 -11.87
C GLY A 228 -0.98 -0.09 -12.28
N LEU A 229 0.26 -0.22 -11.80
CA LEU A 229 1.36 0.72 -12.10
C LEU A 229 1.99 0.53 -13.49
N HIS A 230 1.67 -0.57 -14.18
CA HIS A 230 2.08 -0.84 -15.56
C HIS A 230 3.60 -0.72 -15.82
N TYR A 231 4.40 -1.32 -14.94
CA TYR A 231 5.86 -1.34 -15.08
C TYR A 231 6.43 -2.67 -15.58
N ALA A 232 5.63 -3.74 -15.58
CA ALA A 232 5.98 -5.02 -16.18
C ALA A 232 5.58 -5.06 -17.67
N PRO A 233 6.14 -5.99 -18.48
CA PRO A 233 5.66 -6.27 -19.82
C PRO A 233 4.14 -6.44 -19.87
N HIS A 234 3.50 -5.92 -20.92
CA HIS A 234 2.04 -5.81 -20.99
C HIS A 234 1.34 -7.16 -20.83
N ASP A 235 1.89 -8.22 -21.42
CA ASP A 235 1.40 -9.59 -21.38
C ASP A 235 1.59 -10.31 -20.03
N ALA A 236 2.48 -9.83 -19.17
CA ALA A 236 2.51 -10.25 -17.77
C ALA A 236 1.19 -9.92 -17.04
N THR A 237 0.39 -8.96 -17.55
CA THR A 237 -0.94 -8.60 -17.03
C THR A 237 -1.93 -9.76 -17.08
N TRP A 238 -1.75 -10.77 -17.93
CA TRP A 238 -2.64 -11.94 -17.94
C TRP A 238 -1.88 -13.24 -17.68
N GLY A 239 -0.70 -13.13 -17.08
CA GLY A 239 0.06 -14.27 -16.58
C GLY A 239 0.81 -15.07 -17.64
N VAL A 240 1.26 -14.45 -18.74
CA VAL A 240 2.02 -15.18 -19.78
C VAL A 240 3.29 -15.84 -19.23
N ASN A 241 3.96 -15.19 -18.28
CA ASN A 241 5.13 -15.72 -17.58
C ASN A 241 4.80 -16.35 -16.22
N THR A 242 3.53 -16.63 -15.91
CA THR A 242 3.18 -17.40 -14.71
C THR A 242 3.74 -18.81 -14.85
N VAL A 243 4.41 -19.31 -13.82
CA VAL A 243 4.85 -20.71 -13.74
C VAL A 243 3.97 -21.44 -12.75
N ASN A 244 3.61 -22.69 -13.06
CA ASN A 244 2.79 -23.54 -12.20
C ASN A 244 3.62 -24.75 -11.77
N GLU A 245 3.71 -25.01 -10.47
CA GLU A 245 4.27 -26.24 -9.91
C GLU A 245 3.14 -27.21 -9.54
N VAL A 246 3.42 -28.50 -9.67
CA VAL A 246 2.54 -29.57 -9.19
C VAL A 246 3.29 -30.42 -8.19
N LEU A 247 2.75 -30.51 -6.98
CA LEU A 247 3.19 -31.46 -5.95
C LEU A 247 2.23 -32.65 -5.98
N HIS A 248 2.75 -33.85 -6.25
CA HIS A 248 1.94 -35.06 -6.26
C HIS A 248 2.79 -36.32 -6.02
N PRO A 249 2.24 -37.41 -5.43
CA PRO A 249 2.92 -38.70 -5.35
C PRO A 249 3.47 -39.26 -6.67
N GLU A 250 2.85 -38.92 -7.81
CA GLU A 250 3.35 -39.28 -9.15
C GLU A 250 4.70 -38.62 -9.49
N TYR A 251 4.97 -37.44 -8.91
CA TYR A 251 6.26 -36.73 -9.01
C TYR A 251 7.16 -36.98 -7.77
N GLY A 252 6.70 -37.78 -6.81
CA GLY A 252 7.45 -38.16 -5.60
C GLY A 252 7.17 -37.30 -4.36
N ASP A 253 6.15 -36.43 -4.40
CA ASP A 253 5.78 -35.56 -3.27
C ASP A 253 4.80 -36.22 -2.30
N ALA A 254 4.77 -35.74 -1.06
CA ALA A 254 3.83 -36.18 -0.03
C ALA A 254 2.49 -35.42 -0.03
N ILE A 255 2.42 -34.29 -0.74
CA ILE A 255 1.26 -33.40 -0.79
C ILE A 255 0.65 -33.49 -2.18
N ARG A 256 -0.67 -33.29 -2.29
CA ARG A 256 -1.42 -33.21 -3.54
C ARG A 256 -1.85 -31.76 -3.77
N ALA A 257 -1.01 -30.97 -4.43
CA ALA A 257 -1.23 -29.55 -4.58
C ALA A 257 -0.68 -28.99 -5.88
N THR A 258 -1.10 -27.78 -6.23
CA THR A 258 -0.45 -26.95 -7.24
C THR A 258 -0.29 -25.54 -6.70
N TYR A 259 0.76 -24.84 -7.12
CA TYR A 259 0.92 -23.42 -6.83
C TYR A 259 1.60 -22.70 -7.99
N ALA A 260 1.51 -21.38 -8.00
CA ALA A 260 2.05 -20.57 -9.08
C ALA A 260 2.87 -19.39 -8.57
N TRP A 261 3.72 -18.83 -9.43
CA TRP A 261 4.48 -17.61 -9.15
C TRP A 261 4.74 -16.79 -10.41
N HIS A 262 5.19 -15.55 -10.21
CA HIS A 262 5.69 -14.70 -11.27
C HIS A 262 7.05 -15.21 -11.77
N GLY A 263 7.05 -15.95 -12.87
CA GLY A 263 8.25 -16.51 -13.50
C GLY A 263 9.07 -15.47 -14.26
N LEU A 264 10.22 -15.89 -14.80
CA LEU A 264 11.06 -15.00 -15.59
C LEU A 264 10.36 -14.61 -16.90
N HIS A 265 10.49 -13.33 -17.27
CA HIS A 265 9.92 -12.79 -18.51
C HIS A 265 11.02 -12.17 -19.39
N SER A 266 11.18 -12.63 -20.63
CA SER A 266 12.30 -12.21 -21.49
C SER A 266 12.28 -10.71 -21.85
N GLY A 267 11.08 -10.12 -21.93
CA GLY A 267 10.88 -8.68 -22.10
C GLY A 267 11.17 -7.79 -20.87
N TYR A 268 11.47 -8.34 -19.69
CA TYR A 268 11.70 -7.55 -18.46
C TYR A 268 13.11 -6.94 -18.39
N GLY A 269 14.10 -7.58 -19.04
CA GLY A 269 15.48 -7.09 -19.17
C GLY A 269 16.42 -7.35 -17.99
N VAL A 270 15.92 -7.88 -16.88
CA VAL A 270 16.69 -8.31 -15.69
C VAL A 270 16.01 -9.54 -15.07
N ASP A 271 16.65 -10.18 -14.10
CA ASP A 271 15.95 -11.16 -13.26
C ASP A 271 14.74 -10.48 -12.60
N ASN A 272 13.54 -10.97 -12.91
CA ASN A 272 12.28 -10.36 -12.52
C ASN A 272 11.45 -11.22 -11.55
N VAL A 273 12.06 -12.20 -10.86
CA VAL A 273 11.39 -12.88 -9.74
C VAL A 273 10.93 -11.83 -8.72
N GLY A 274 9.65 -11.88 -8.33
CA GLY A 274 9.03 -10.87 -7.46
C GLY A 274 8.65 -9.55 -8.15
N ALA A 275 8.88 -9.42 -9.46
CA ALA A 275 8.66 -8.22 -10.28
C ALA A 275 9.14 -6.92 -9.61
N PRO A 276 10.46 -6.75 -9.39
CA PRO A 276 11.01 -5.53 -8.81
C PRO A 276 10.69 -4.32 -9.68
N TYR A 277 10.33 -3.20 -9.06
CA TYR A 277 10.07 -1.95 -9.77
C TYR A 277 11.40 -1.24 -10.13
N ILE A 278 11.79 -1.29 -11.41
CA ILE A 278 13.11 -0.88 -11.92
C ILE A 278 13.08 0.29 -12.93
N GLY A 279 11.91 0.84 -13.24
CA GLY A 279 11.76 1.89 -14.25
C GLY A 279 12.39 3.23 -13.85
N SER A 280 12.14 4.29 -14.63
CA SER A 280 12.52 5.66 -14.23
C SER A 280 11.79 6.02 -12.93
N GLY A 281 12.52 6.13 -11.81
CA GLY A 281 11.95 6.28 -10.46
C GLY A 281 11.71 4.96 -9.71
N GLY A 282 12.27 3.85 -10.19
CA GLY A 282 12.15 2.53 -9.57
C GLY A 282 12.68 2.49 -8.14
N THR A 283 11.87 1.98 -7.23
CA THR A 283 12.21 1.83 -5.80
C THR A 283 12.81 0.47 -5.47
N GLY A 284 12.75 -0.47 -6.42
CA GLY A 284 13.09 -1.87 -6.22
C GLY A 284 11.98 -2.69 -5.58
N PHE A 285 10.86 -2.09 -5.16
CA PHE A 285 9.76 -2.77 -4.50
C PHE A 285 9.29 -4.01 -5.27
N LEU A 286 9.15 -5.14 -4.56
CA LEU A 286 8.79 -6.43 -5.14
C LEU A 286 7.27 -6.59 -5.26
N GLY A 287 6.70 -6.11 -6.38
CA GLY A 287 5.25 -6.04 -6.57
C GLY A 287 4.54 -7.38 -6.77
N ALA A 288 5.23 -8.45 -7.19
CA ALA A 288 4.64 -9.75 -7.51
C ALA A 288 5.27 -10.90 -6.70
N SER A 289 5.31 -10.74 -5.37
CA SER A 289 5.97 -11.69 -4.46
C SER A 289 5.03 -12.77 -3.91
N GLN A 290 3.85 -12.93 -4.49
CA GLN A 290 2.84 -13.87 -4.01
C GLN A 290 2.93 -15.23 -4.69
N PHE A 291 2.43 -16.24 -3.98
CA PHE A 291 2.32 -17.62 -4.41
C PHE A 291 0.88 -18.11 -4.15
N PRO A 292 -0.06 -17.95 -5.11
CA PRO A 292 -1.36 -18.58 -5.04
C PRO A 292 -1.23 -20.10 -5.27
N GLY A 293 -2.04 -20.89 -4.58
CA GLY A 293 -2.04 -22.33 -4.77
C GLY A 293 -3.29 -23.02 -4.25
N VAL A 294 -3.41 -24.30 -4.58
CA VAL A 294 -4.57 -25.14 -4.29
C VAL A 294 -4.08 -26.50 -3.80
N VAL A 295 -4.63 -26.97 -2.67
CA VAL A 295 -4.33 -28.30 -2.12
C VAL A 295 -5.59 -29.16 -2.08
N THR A 296 -5.45 -30.44 -2.43
CA THR A 296 -6.47 -31.47 -2.24
C THR A 296 -6.34 -32.04 -0.83
N ILE A 297 -7.36 -31.81 0.01
CA ILE A 297 -7.41 -32.32 1.39
C ILE A 297 -8.08 -33.69 1.41
N HIS A 298 -9.22 -33.82 0.73
CA HIS A 298 -10.02 -35.05 0.66
C HIS A 298 -10.64 -35.20 -0.73
N ALA A 299 -10.65 -36.42 -1.27
CA ALA A 299 -11.51 -36.78 -2.39
C ALA A 299 -12.05 -38.19 -2.18
N ASP A 300 -13.37 -38.38 -2.24
CA ASP A 300 -13.97 -39.70 -2.12
C ASP A 300 -13.36 -40.68 -3.13
N LYS A 301 -13.08 -41.90 -2.67
CA LYS A 301 -12.67 -43.02 -3.53
C LYS A 301 -13.78 -43.46 -4.48
N SER A 302 -15.03 -43.42 -4.03
CA SER A 302 -16.19 -43.73 -4.87
C SER A 302 -17.50 -43.20 -4.28
N ALA A 303 -18.60 -43.33 -5.03
CA ALA A 303 -19.93 -43.02 -4.55
C ALA A 303 -20.31 -43.70 -3.21
N THR A 304 -19.76 -44.89 -2.96
CA THR A 304 -20.08 -45.72 -1.77
C THR A 304 -18.96 -45.80 -0.75
N ASP A 305 -17.73 -45.45 -1.11
CA ASP A 305 -16.58 -45.41 -0.21
C ASP A 305 -16.14 -43.95 -0.05
N LYS A 306 -16.44 -43.42 1.13
CA LYS A 306 -16.24 -42.01 1.51
C LYS A 306 -14.88 -41.75 2.15
N SER A 307 -13.96 -42.71 2.11
CA SER A 307 -12.57 -42.49 2.51
C SER A 307 -11.82 -41.68 1.44
N ASP A 308 -10.83 -40.90 1.88
CA ASP A 308 -9.93 -40.17 0.98
C ASP A 308 -9.18 -41.15 0.06
N ASP A 309 -9.15 -40.82 -1.23
CA ASP A 309 -8.37 -41.54 -2.24
C ASP A 309 -7.05 -40.81 -2.49
N PRO A 310 -5.91 -41.30 -1.96
CA PRO A 310 -4.62 -40.64 -2.11
C PRO A 310 -4.15 -40.58 -3.58
N ASP A 311 -4.75 -41.38 -4.48
CA ASP A 311 -4.44 -41.37 -5.91
C ASP A 311 -5.22 -40.29 -6.69
N GLN A 312 -6.18 -39.60 -6.05
CA GLN A 312 -6.86 -38.44 -6.62
C GLN A 312 -6.15 -37.14 -6.25
N PRO A 313 -6.09 -36.14 -7.14
CA PRO A 313 -6.68 -36.10 -8.49
C PRO A 313 -5.91 -37.00 -9.47
N LYS A 314 -6.59 -37.68 -10.39
CA LYS A 314 -5.93 -38.57 -11.39
C LYS A 314 -5.46 -37.87 -12.65
N THR A 315 -5.86 -36.62 -12.85
CA THR A 315 -5.41 -35.80 -13.97
C THR A 315 -4.87 -34.48 -13.45
N GLN A 316 -3.64 -34.14 -13.83
CA GLN A 316 -3.10 -32.79 -13.69
C GLN A 316 -2.22 -32.46 -14.88
N ILE A 317 -2.61 -31.43 -15.63
CA ILE A 317 -1.94 -31.06 -16.88
C ILE A 317 -1.81 -29.54 -17.02
N PRO A 318 -0.69 -29.04 -17.60
CA PRO A 318 -0.60 -27.67 -18.03
C PRO A 318 -1.38 -27.46 -19.33
N ILE A 319 -2.11 -26.35 -19.42
CA ILE A 319 -3.03 -26.04 -20.51
C ILE A 319 -2.63 -24.68 -21.10
N TYR A 320 -2.41 -24.61 -22.41
CA TYR A 320 -2.30 -23.31 -23.07
C TYR A 320 -3.58 -22.50 -22.83
N SER A 321 -3.47 -21.33 -22.17
CA SER A 321 -4.64 -20.60 -21.66
C SER A 321 -5.56 -20.05 -22.74
N ASP A 322 -5.07 -19.94 -23.98
CA ASP A 322 -5.89 -19.58 -25.15
C ASP A 322 -6.14 -20.77 -26.07
N ALA A 323 -5.92 -22.00 -25.62
CA ALA A 323 -6.27 -23.20 -26.36
C ALA A 323 -7.73 -23.13 -26.81
N HIS A 324 -8.03 -23.70 -27.98
CA HIS A 324 -9.37 -23.64 -28.56
C HIS A 324 -10.45 -24.16 -27.58
N ILE A 325 -10.14 -25.19 -26.80
CA ILE A 325 -10.98 -25.73 -25.72
C ILE A 325 -11.25 -24.77 -24.56
N THR A 326 -10.64 -23.59 -24.49
CA THR A 326 -10.89 -22.58 -23.44
C THR A 326 -11.65 -21.36 -23.98
N GLN A 327 -12.09 -21.44 -25.25
CA GLN A 327 -12.73 -20.35 -25.97
C GLN A 327 -14.24 -20.54 -26.06
N THR A 328 -14.97 -19.42 -26.02
CA THR A 328 -16.44 -19.39 -26.12
C THR A 328 -17.01 -20.06 -27.36
N SER A 329 -16.24 -20.10 -28.45
CA SER A 329 -16.66 -20.75 -29.70
C SER A 329 -16.56 -22.28 -29.66
N PHE A 330 -15.88 -22.86 -28.67
CA PHE A 330 -15.61 -24.29 -28.60
C PHE A 330 -16.35 -25.00 -27.45
N ASN A 331 -16.40 -24.43 -26.23
CA ASN A 331 -17.16 -25.07 -25.15
C ASN A 331 -18.66 -24.89 -25.34
N ASP A 332 -19.22 -25.81 -26.10
CA ASP A 332 -20.64 -25.95 -26.31
C ASP A 332 -21.05 -27.39 -26.01
N GLN A 333 -21.87 -27.54 -24.98
CA GLN A 333 -22.38 -28.81 -24.48
C GLN A 333 -23.24 -29.60 -25.50
N PHE A 334 -23.41 -29.14 -26.74
CA PHE A 334 -24.14 -29.85 -27.79
C PHE A 334 -23.28 -30.27 -28.99
N ILE A 335 -22.01 -29.80 -29.07
CA ILE A 335 -21.10 -30.13 -30.17
C ILE A 335 -20.29 -31.39 -29.80
N GLU A 336 -20.70 -32.54 -30.34
CA GLU A 336 -20.13 -33.86 -29.99
C GLU A 336 -18.61 -33.94 -30.15
N SER A 337 -18.06 -33.43 -31.27
CA SER A 337 -16.61 -33.43 -31.50
C SER A 337 -15.83 -32.57 -30.50
N SER A 338 -16.44 -31.50 -30.00
CA SER A 338 -15.81 -30.62 -29.00
C SER A 338 -15.77 -31.31 -27.64
N MET A 339 -16.90 -31.87 -27.22
CA MET A 339 -17.03 -32.61 -25.97
C MET A 339 -16.12 -33.85 -25.91
N GLU A 340 -15.93 -34.54 -27.04
CA GLU A 340 -14.99 -35.66 -27.12
C GLU A 340 -13.55 -35.20 -26.84
N VAL A 341 -13.10 -34.10 -27.46
CA VAL A 341 -11.76 -33.54 -27.23
C VAL A 341 -11.59 -33.05 -25.79
N GLU A 342 -12.56 -32.29 -25.27
CA GLU A 342 -12.56 -31.79 -23.89
C GLU A 342 -12.41 -32.94 -22.89
N TYR A 343 -13.23 -33.99 -23.06
CA TYR A 343 -13.22 -35.14 -22.16
C TYR A 343 -11.92 -35.96 -22.29
N THR A 344 -11.52 -36.33 -23.50
CA THR A 344 -10.47 -37.33 -23.72
C THR A 344 -9.06 -36.76 -23.69
N GLU A 345 -8.85 -35.53 -24.17
CA GLU A 345 -7.53 -34.93 -24.29
C GLU A 345 -7.17 -34.02 -23.11
N TYR A 346 -8.15 -33.56 -22.32
CA TYR A 346 -7.93 -32.65 -21.20
C TYR A 346 -8.42 -33.22 -19.86
N MET A 347 -9.72 -33.50 -19.73
CA MET A 347 -10.28 -33.92 -18.44
C MET A 347 -9.76 -35.28 -17.96
N ASN A 348 -9.50 -36.19 -18.91
CA ASN A 348 -9.01 -37.54 -18.64
C ASN A 348 -7.58 -37.77 -19.18
N ALA A 349 -6.77 -36.72 -19.26
CA ALA A 349 -5.44 -36.77 -19.86
C ALA A 349 -4.40 -37.52 -19.01
N GLY A 350 -4.66 -37.67 -17.69
CA GLY A 350 -3.68 -38.21 -16.75
C GLY A 350 -2.60 -37.19 -16.40
N TRP A 351 -1.34 -37.57 -16.57
CA TRP A 351 -0.17 -36.80 -16.10
C TRP A 351 0.79 -36.48 -17.24
N THR A 352 1.52 -35.38 -17.08
CA THR A 352 2.69 -35.08 -17.93
C THR A 352 3.96 -35.66 -17.32
N PRO A 353 4.98 -36.05 -18.13
CA PRO A 353 6.25 -36.57 -17.62
C PRO A 353 7.03 -35.59 -16.73
N GLU A 354 6.84 -34.29 -16.96
CA GLU A 354 7.47 -33.18 -16.25
C GLU A 354 6.38 -32.19 -15.83
N THR A 355 6.57 -31.45 -14.73
CA THR A 355 5.65 -30.37 -14.35
C THR A 355 5.87 -29.14 -15.25
N HIS A 356 4.96 -28.16 -15.23
CA HIS A 356 5.19 -26.91 -15.98
C HIS A 356 6.43 -26.16 -15.47
N ALA A 357 6.68 -26.18 -14.16
CA ALA A 357 7.90 -25.65 -13.57
C ALA A 357 9.16 -26.33 -14.11
N ASP A 358 9.18 -27.67 -14.18
CA ASP A 358 10.29 -28.43 -14.75
C ASP A 358 10.52 -28.10 -16.24
N MET A 359 9.43 -27.97 -17.02
CA MET A 359 9.50 -27.58 -18.43
C MET A 359 10.13 -26.19 -18.64
N VAL A 360 9.92 -25.26 -17.70
CA VAL A 360 10.49 -23.91 -17.73
C VAL A 360 11.96 -23.92 -17.26
N GLY A 361 12.25 -24.64 -16.17
CA GLY A 361 13.57 -24.65 -15.54
C GLY A 361 14.04 -23.24 -15.17
N ASP A 362 15.29 -22.91 -15.51
CA ASP A 362 15.87 -21.56 -15.31
C ASP A 362 15.57 -20.58 -16.46
N GLY A 363 14.68 -20.97 -17.39
CA GLY A 363 14.34 -20.21 -18.59
C GLY A 363 13.26 -19.15 -18.41
N PHE A 364 12.88 -18.51 -19.51
CA PHE A 364 11.78 -17.56 -19.57
C PHE A 364 10.46 -18.28 -19.82
N ALA A 365 9.52 -18.19 -18.89
CA ALA A 365 8.23 -18.88 -18.97
C ALA A 365 7.41 -18.42 -20.19
N ASN A 366 7.49 -17.14 -20.55
CA ASN A 366 6.81 -16.58 -21.72
C ASN A 366 7.38 -17.07 -23.07
N GLU A 367 8.54 -17.71 -23.08
CA GLU A 367 9.15 -18.26 -24.30
C GLU A 367 8.94 -19.78 -24.44
N LEU A 368 8.36 -20.43 -23.42
CA LEU A 368 7.99 -21.83 -23.51
C LEU A 368 6.95 -21.99 -24.63
N PRO A 369 7.15 -22.90 -25.61
CA PRO A 369 6.20 -23.04 -26.73
C PRO A 369 4.75 -23.31 -26.29
N LEU A 370 4.56 -23.93 -25.13
CA LEU A 370 3.25 -24.18 -24.51
C LEU A 370 2.53 -22.89 -24.07
N ALA A 371 3.26 -21.83 -23.72
CA ALA A 371 2.69 -20.61 -23.17
C ALA A 371 1.94 -19.77 -24.21
N GLY A 372 2.34 -19.82 -25.49
CA GLY A 372 1.76 -19.02 -26.57
C GLY A 372 1.60 -17.53 -26.18
N GLY A 373 0.49 -16.90 -26.57
CA GLY A 373 0.19 -15.50 -26.19
C GLY A 373 -0.60 -15.33 -24.89
N GLY A 374 -1.19 -16.42 -24.39
CA GLY A 374 -2.14 -16.43 -23.26
C GLY A 374 -1.56 -16.90 -21.92
N GLY A 375 -0.37 -17.51 -21.92
CA GLY A 375 0.23 -18.16 -20.77
C GLY A 375 -0.30 -19.57 -20.54
N VAL A 376 0.05 -20.17 -19.40
CA VAL A 376 -0.29 -21.55 -19.06
C VAL A 376 -1.21 -21.59 -17.84
N SER A 377 -2.38 -22.22 -18.00
CA SER A 377 -3.29 -22.58 -16.92
C SER A 377 -2.95 -23.97 -16.38
N GLN A 378 -3.36 -24.26 -15.15
CA GLN A 378 -3.23 -25.60 -14.56
C GLN A 378 -4.60 -26.29 -14.50
N GLY A 379 -4.70 -27.50 -15.07
CA GLY A 379 -5.87 -28.37 -14.96
C GLY A 379 -5.74 -29.38 -13.82
N ILE A 380 -6.86 -29.68 -13.15
CA ILE A 380 -6.96 -30.67 -12.06
C ILE A 380 -8.26 -31.48 -12.23
N GLY A 381 -8.16 -32.79 -12.46
CA GLY A 381 -9.30 -33.68 -12.70
C GLY A 381 -9.48 -34.75 -11.64
N TYR A 382 -10.67 -34.81 -11.04
CA TYR A 382 -11.09 -35.82 -10.07
C TYR A 382 -12.03 -36.84 -10.72
N GLY A 383 -11.74 -38.12 -10.52
CA GLY A 383 -12.47 -39.23 -11.14
C GLY A 383 -11.55 -40.12 -11.98
N PRO A 384 -12.08 -40.94 -12.91
CA PRO A 384 -13.51 -41.11 -13.20
C PRO A 384 -14.29 -41.79 -12.07
N TYR A 385 -15.56 -41.41 -11.90
CA TYR A 385 -16.51 -41.97 -10.94
C TYR A 385 -17.74 -42.59 -11.64
N THR A 386 -18.42 -43.54 -11.00
CA THR A 386 -19.75 -43.99 -11.44
C THR A 386 -20.78 -43.53 -10.41
N LEU A 387 -21.83 -42.83 -10.85
CA LEU A 387 -22.83 -42.22 -9.98
C LEU A 387 -24.24 -42.62 -10.40
N ALA A 388 -24.87 -43.52 -9.64
CA ALA A 388 -26.30 -43.79 -9.75
C ALA A 388 -27.13 -42.59 -9.23
N PRO A 389 -28.41 -42.46 -9.60
CA PRO A 389 -29.28 -41.41 -9.07
C PRO A 389 -29.28 -41.37 -7.53
N GLY A 390 -29.10 -40.17 -6.97
CA GLY A 390 -29.00 -39.90 -5.53
C GLY A 390 -27.64 -40.23 -4.90
N GLN A 391 -26.66 -40.69 -5.68
CA GLN A 391 -25.28 -40.84 -5.19
C GLN A 391 -24.48 -39.55 -5.37
N SER A 392 -23.48 -39.36 -4.52
CA SER A 392 -22.63 -38.17 -4.52
C SER A 392 -21.14 -38.49 -4.40
N ILE A 393 -20.32 -37.50 -4.74
CA ILE A 393 -18.87 -37.45 -4.46
C ILE A 393 -18.58 -36.20 -3.63
N HIS A 394 -17.81 -36.37 -2.56
CA HIS A 394 -17.32 -35.31 -1.69
C HIS A 394 -15.85 -35.01 -2.02
N ILE A 395 -15.53 -33.74 -2.25
CA ILE A 395 -14.17 -33.26 -2.51
C ILE A 395 -13.93 -32.03 -1.64
N VAL A 396 -12.83 -32.04 -0.88
CA VAL A 396 -12.39 -30.90 -0.07
C VAL A 396 -11.06 -30.41 -0.58
N MET A 397 -11.02 -29.12 -0.90
CA MET A 397 -9.84 -28.42 -1.37
C MET A 397 -9.60 -27.19 -0.50
N ALA A 398 -8.38 -26.68 -0.47
CA ALA A 398 -8.13 -25.34 0.05
C ALA A 398 -7.34 -24.51 -0.95
N GLU A 399 -7.81 -23.31 -1.22
CA GLU A 399 -7.02 -22.32 -1.95
C GLU A 399 -6.29 -21.43 -0.95
N ALA A 400 -4.98 -21.25 -1.12
CA ALA A 400 -4.15 -20.47 -0.21
C ALA A 400 -3.25 -19.49 -0.96
N ALA A 401 -2.75 -18.50 -0.22
CA ALA A 401 -1.74 -17.57 -0.72
C ALA A 401 -0.58 -17.44 0.28
N GLY A 402 0.64 -17.61 -0.23
CA GLY A 402 1.87 -17.28 0.49
C GLY A 402 2.53 -16.03 -0.08
N SER A 403 3.31 -15.33 0.73
CA SER A 403 4.17 -14.25 0.28
C SER A 403 5.22 -13.90 1.33
N ILE A 404 6.28 -13.21 0.92
CA ILE A 404 7.13 -12.52 1.87
C ILE A 404 6.38 -11.36 2.53
N ASP A 405 6.80 -11.03 3.74
CA ASP A 405 6.29 -9.88 4.50
C ASP A 405 6.31 -8.58 3.68
N TRP A 406 5.30 -7.74 3.88
CA TRP A 406 5.10 -6.53 3.06
C TRP A 406 6.28 -5.55 3.17
N GLN A 407 6.79 -5.32 4.38
CA GLN A 407 7.94 -4.46 4.63
C GLN A 407 9.24 -5.06 4.08
N LYS A 408 9.33 -6.41 4.03
CA LYS A 408 10.43 -7.10 3.36
C LYS A 408 10.42 -6.87 1.84
N ARG A 409 9.26 -6.76 1.19
CA ARG A 409 9.18 -6.47 -0.26
C ARG A 409 9.93 -5.19 -0.65
N GLU A 410 9.81 -4.15 0.19
CA GLU A 410 10.54 -2.90 -0.02
C GLU A 410 12.02 -3.05 0.32
N SER A 411 12.34 -3.53 1.53
CA SER A 411 13.73 -3.55 1.99
C SER A 411 14.64 -4.51 1.20
N ILE A 412 14.15 -5.69 0.82
CA ILE A 412 14.88 -6.65 -0.02
C ILE A 412 15.02 -6.10 -1.45
N GLY A 413 13.92 -5.63 -2.03
CA GLY A 413 13.89 -5.07 -3.37
C GLY A 413 14.81 -3.88 -3.56
N ARG A 414 14.81 -2.94 -2.60
CA ARG A 414 15.70 -1.77 -2.58
C ARG A 414 17.17 -2.15 -2.46
N LYS A 415 17.51 -3.14 -1.62
CA LYS A 415 18.90 -3.65 -1.52
C LYS A 415 19.36 -4.29 -2.82
N TRP A 416 18.49 -5.08 -3.46
CA TRP A 416 18.75 -5.70 -4.75
C TRP A 416 18.99 -4.66 -5.85
N LEU A 417 18.15 -3.62 -5.92
CA LEU A 417 18.25 -2.56 -6.93
C LEU A 417 19.50 -1.71 -6.74
N ASN A 418 19.82 -1.32 -5.50
CA ASN A 418 20.95 -0.44 -5.17
C ASN A 418 22.28 -1.19 -5.00
N GLU A 419 22.29 -2.49 -5.26
CA GLU A 419 23.48 -3.35 -5.15
C GLU A 419 24.20 -3.31 -3.78
N ILE A 420 23.42 -3.20 -2.69
CA ILE A 420 23.95 -3.03 -1.33
C ILE A 420 24.41 -4.39 -0.78
N SER A 421 25.71 -4.67 -0.88
CA SER A 421 26.37 -5.88 -0.37
C SER A 421 27.03 -5.67 1.01
N PRO A 422 27.24 -6.73 1.83
CA PRO A 422 26.92 -8.14 1.58
C PRO A 422 25.42 -8.46 1.67
N TYR A 423 24.96 -9.44 0.90
CA TYR A 423 23.58 -9.89 0.93
C TYR A 423 23.37 -11.02 1.94
N THR A 424 22.48 -10.83 2.90
CA THR A 424 22.08 -11.86 3.88
C THR A 424 20.89 -12.66 3.36
N LEU A 425 21.05 -13.97 3.24
CA LEU A 425 20.02 -14.91 2.83
C LEU A 425 19.04 -15.21 3.99
N PRO A 426 17.85 -15.79 3.71
CA PRO A 426 16.87 -16.12 4.75
C PRO A 426 17.38 -17.05 5.86
N ASP A 427 18.33 -17.92 5.54
CA ASP A 427 18.98 -18.85 6.47
C ASP A 427 20.11 -18.19 7.30
N GLY A 428 20.37 -16.90 7.10
CA GLY A 428 21.42 -16.14 7.77
C GLY A 428 22.81 -16.24 7.11
N SER A 429 22.98 -17.10 6.10
CA SER A 429 24.21 -17.12 5.29
C SER A 429 24.31 -15.88 4.38
N THR A 430 25.44 -15.70 3.70
CA THR A 430 25.64 -14.55 2.81
C THR A 430 26.03 -14.96 1.40
N THR A 431 25.55 -14.20 0.41
CA THR A 431 25.95 -14.35 -1.00
C THR A 431 26.46 -13.02 -1.58
N ALA A 432 27.22 -13.12 -2.67
CA ALA A 432 27.60 -11.99 -3.51
C ALA A 432 26.66 -11.81 -4.72
N ASP A 433 25.83 -12.81 -5.02
CA ASP A 433 24.85 -12.75 -6.11
C ASP A 433 23.56 -12.09 -5.62
N ARG A 434 23.26 -10.91 -6.15
CA ARG A 434 22.04 -10.17 -5.83
C ARG A 434 20.78 -10.94 -6.22
N ASN A 435 20.80 -11.65 -7.35
CA ASN A 435 19.62 -12.36 -7.84
C ASN A 435 19.34 -13.56 -6.96
N GLU A 436 20.37 -14.32 -6.58
CA GLU A 436 20.24 -15.36 -5.57
C GLU A 436 19.62 -14.79 -4.27
N PHE A 437 20.12 -13.65 -3.78
CA PHE A 437 19.58 -13.00 -2.60
C PHE A 437 18.09 -12.67 -2.71
N LYS A 438 17.68 -11.95 -3.76
CA LYS A 438 16.28 -11.58 -3.95
C LYS A 438 15.40 -12.81 -4.13
N ASN A 439 15.82 -13.76 -4.97
CA ASN A 439 15.03 -14.95 -5.31
C ASN A 439 14.84 -15.81 -4.06
N ARG A 440 15.90 -16.09 -3.30
CA ARG A 440 15.81 -16.86 -2.05
C ARG A 440 14.85 -16.22 -1.05
N TRP A 441 14.85 -14.88 -0.92
CA TRP A 441 13.86 -14.19 -0.10
C TRP A 441 12.45 -14.37 -0.65
N VAL A 442 12.20 -14.03 -1.92
CA VAL A 442 10.86 -14.17 -2.54
C VAL A 442 10.30 -15.58 -2.35
N PHE A 443 11.12 -16.62 -2.57
CA PHE A 443 10.70 -18.01 -2.46
C PHE A 443 10.41 -18.49 -1.02
N THR A 444 10.76 -17.73 0.03
CA THR A 444 10.19 -18.02 1.38
C THR A 444 8.66 -17.84 1.43
N GLY A 445 8.07 -17.19 0.43
CA GLY A 445 6.62 -17.20 0.22
C GLY A 445 6.05 -18.59 -0.03
N VAL A 446 6.81 -19.53 -0.61
CA VAL A 446 6.40 -20.93 -0.77
C VAL A 446 6.28 -21.60 0.60
N ASP A 447 7.22 -21.37 1.52
CA ASP A 447 7.12 -21.91 2.89
C ASP A 447 5.84 -21.43 3.58
N SER A 448 5.52 -20.13 3.43
CA SER A 448 4.28 -19.55 3.97
C SER A 448 3.02 -20.18 3.37
N MET A 449 3.04 -20.54 2.09
CA MET A 449 1.92 -21.19 1.42
C MET A 449 1.78 -22.65 1.85
N LEU A 450 2.87 -23.42 1.91
CA LEU A 450 2.85 -24.81 2.37
C LEU A 450 2.36 -24.92 3.81
N GLN A 451 2.76 -24.00 4.69
CA GLN A 451 2.21 -23.93 6.04
C GLN A 451 0.70 -23.62 6.03
N ALA A 452 0.21 -22.82 5.09
CA ALA A 452 -1.22 -22.55 4.95
C ALA A 452 -2.00 -23.82 4.52
N PHE A 453 -1.45 -24.64 3.64
CA PHE A 453 -2.03 -25.93 3.26
C PHE A 453 -2.14 -26.87 4.47
N GLU A 454 -1.08 -27.01 5.26
CA GLU A 454 -1.10 -27.85 6.46
C GLU A 454 -2.11 -27.35 7.50
N ARG A 455 -2.19 -26.03 7.68
CA ARG A 455 -3.18 -25.41 8.57
C ARG A 455 -4.61 -25.63 8.09
N ALA A 456 -4.89 -25.46 6.81
CA ALA A 456 -6.20 -25.71 6.22
C ALA A 456 -6.64 -27.18 6.42
N LYS A 457 -5.72 -28.12 6.19
CA LYS A 457 -5.95 -29.55 6.47
C LYS A 457 -6.24 -29.80 7.95
N THR A 458 -5.44 -29.25 8.85
CA THR A 458 -5.63 -29.39 10.31
C THR A 458 -6.99 -28.84 10.76
N VAL A 459 -7.40 -27.69 10.23
CA VAL A 459 -8.69 -27.08 10.54
C VAL A 459 -9.84 -27.93 10.01
N TRP A 460 -9.73 -28.47 8.80
CA TRP A 460 -10.71 -29.41 8.26
C TRP A 460 -10.84 -30.68 9.11
N GLU A 461 -9.72 -31.31 9.49
CA GLU A 461 -9.69 -32.48 10.37
C GLU A 461 -10.31 -32.20 11.75
N ASN A 462 -10.30 -30.92 12.17
CA ASN A 462 -10.96 -30.42 13.36
C ASN A 462 -12.41 -29.92 13.10
N ASN A 463 -13.09 -30.44 12.07
CA ASN A 463 -14.44 -30.06 11.67
C ASN A 463 -14.60 -28.55 11.38
N PHE A 464 -13.64 -27.98 10.66
CA PHE A 464 -13.59 -26.56 10.28
C PHE A 464 -13.44 -25.58 11.46
N ILE A 465 -13.08 -26.06 12.66
CA ILE A 465 -12.92 -25.23 13.86
C ILE A 465 -11.45 -24.79 13.99
N ALA A 466 -11.24 -23.47 14.01
CA ALA A 466 -9.98 -22.84 14.37
C ALA A 466 -9.99 -22.31 15.82
N ASP A 467 -8.83 -21.93 16.33
CA ASP A 467 -8.75 -21.25 17.63
C ASP A 467 -9.59 -19.96 17.61
N PRO A 468 -10.46 -19.75 18.61
CA PRO A 468 -11.36 -18.61 18.62
C PRO A 468 -10.60 -17.30 18.84
N VAL A 469 -10.98 -16.28 18.09
CA VAL A 469 -10.54 -14.91 18.33
C VAL A 469 -11.60 -14.12 19.08
N PRO A 470 -11.21 -13.09 19.87
CA PRO A 470 -12.19 -12.17 20.43
C PRO A 470 -13.00 -11.49 19.31
N PRO A 471 -14.30 -11.24 19.52
CA PRO A 471 -15.09 -10.46 18.57
C PRO A 471 -14.62 -9.00 18.55
N ALA A 472 -14.78 -8.31 17.42
CA ALA A 472 -14.62 -6.86 17.39
C ALA A 472 -15.76 -6.17 18.19
N PRO A 473 -15.55 -4.95 18.73
CA PRO A 473 -16.64 -4.13 19.25
C PRO A 473 -17.77 -3.98 18.24
N ALA A 474 -19.03 -4.00 18.70
CA ALA A 474 -20.18 -3.93 17.81
C ALA A 474 -20.37 -2.54 17.18
N THR A 475 -19.76 -1.51 17.79
CA THR A 475 -19.71 -0.14 17.30
C THR A 475 -18.31 0.45 17.46
N PHE A 476 -17.89 1.22 16.46
CA PHE A 476 -16.65 2.00 16.47
C PHE A 476 -16.92 3.33 15.77
N GLU A 477 -16.78 4.44 16.50
CA GLU A 477 -17.07 5.78 16.04
C GLU A 477 -15.83 6.66 16.13
N VAL A 478 -15.48 7.27 14.99
CA VAL A 478 -14.38 8.21 14.84
C VAL A 478 -14.97 9.58 14.55
N THR A 479 -14.73 10.53 15.43
CA THR A 479 -15.29 11.89 15.34
C THR A 479 -14.16 12.90 15.22
N SER A 480 -14.15 13.60 14.09
CA SER A 480 -13.25 14.70 13.83
C SER A 480 -13.63 15.91 14.69
N GLN A 481 -12.70 16.42 15.50
CA GLN A 481 -12.83 17.67 16.24
C GLN A 481 -11.86 18.72 15.67
N SER A 482 -11.89 19.94 16.20
CA SER A 482 -11.01 21.03 15.73
C SER A 482 -9.55 20.88 16.15
N ASP A 483 -9.30 20.17 17.24
CA ASP A 483 -7.99 20.03 17.89
C ASP A 483 -7.54 18.56 18.07
N ARG A 484 -8.43 17.60 17.83
CA ARG A 484 -8.17 16.16 17.97
C ARG A 484 -9.10 15.32 17.09
N VAL A 485 -8.85 14.01 17.04
CA VAL A 485 -9.86 13.02 16.61
C VAL A 485 -10.28 12.20 17.83
N GLU A 486 -11.57 12.15 18.11
CA GLU A 486 -12.13 11.34 19.20
C GLU A 486 -12.53 9.96 18.67
N LEU A 487 -12.12 8.91 19.38
CA LEU A 487 -12.43 7.53 19.02
C LEU A 487 -13.17 6.87 20.17
N VAL A 488 -14.37 6.36 19.91
CA VAL A 488 -15.24 5.72 20.90
C VAL A 488 -15.69 4.37 20.36
N TRP A 489 -15.72 3.36 21.21
CA TRP A 489 -16.24 2.03 20.89
C TRP A 489 -17.14 1.53 22.01
N ASP A 490 -17.92 0.48 21.75
CA ASP A 490 -18.67 -0.18 22.82
C ASP A 490 -17.85 -1.30 23.49
N ASN A 491 -18.44 -1.87 24.55
CA ASN A 491 -17.84 -2.92 25.35
C ASN A 491 -18.33 -4.34 24.97
N SER A 492 -18.92 -4.54 23.78
CA SER A 492 -19.51 -5.84 23.43
C SER A 492 -18.48 -6.97 23.46
N ALA A 493 -17.24 -6.66 23.08
CA ALA A 493 -16.14 -7.62 23.05
C ALA A 493 -15.65 -8.07 24.43
N GLU A 494 -15.90 -7.28 25.49
CA GLU A 494 -15.45 -7.58 26.85
C GLU A 494 -16.15 -8.80 27.46
N SER A 495 -17.25 -9.24 26.85
CA SER A 495 -17.97 -10.46 27.24
C SER A 495 -17.27 -11.76 26.81
N TYR A 496 -16.25 -11.66 25.95
CA TYR A 496 -15.46 -12.81 25.52
C TYR A 496 -14.64 -13.38 26.68
N THR A 497 -14.72 -14.70 26.89
CA THR A 497 -14.14 -15.38 28.06
C THR A 497 -12.66 -15.10 28.29
N HIS A 498 -11.89 -14.93 27.22
CA HIS A 498 -10.44 -14.69 27.26
C HIS A 498 -10.08 -13.24 26.91
N PHE A 499 -11.03 -12.30 26.99
CA PHE A 499 -10.79 -10.90 26.66
C PHE A 499 -9.68 -10.30 27.53
N ALA A 500 -8.73 -9.60 26.91
CA ALA A 500 -7.65 -8.91 27.60
C ALA A 500 -7.67 -7.40 27.38
N GLY A 501 -8.06 -6.90 26.20
CA GLY A 501 -8.06 -5.46 25.95
C GLY A 501 -8.31 -5.05 24.51
N TYR A 502 -7.94 -3.81 24.19
CA TYR A 502 -8.08 -3.22 22.85
C TYR A 502 -6.77 -2.61 22.35
N ARG A 503 -6.54 -2.69 21.03
CA ARG A 503 -5.46 -2.02 20.31
C ARG A 503 -6.02 -1.16 19.18
N LEU A 504 -5.59 0.10 19.13
CA LEU A 504 -6.02 1.09 18.15
C LEU A 504 -4.86 1.48 17.25
N TYR A 505 -5.13 1.47 15.95
CA TYR A 505 -4.15 1.71 14.92
C TYR A 505 -4.58 2.86 14.02
N ARG A 506 -3.59 3.60 13.50
CA ARG A 506 -3.78 4.74 12.60
C ARG A 506 -2.83 4.67 11.41
N ALA A 507 -3.29 5.12 10.24
CA ALA A 507 -2.44 5.43 9.10
C ALA A 507 -2.81 6.80 8.49
N ASP A 508 -1.82 7.46 7.91
CA ASP A 508 -1.99 8.60 7.01
C ASP A 508 -2.18 8.14 5.55
N GLY A 509 -2.89 8.94 4.75
CA GLY A 509 -3.06 8.75 3.31
C GLY A 509 -4.28 7.92 2.89
N GLY A 510 -4.34 6.63 3.24
CA GLY A 510 -5.39 5.74 2.74
C GLY A 510 -5.63 4.47 3.59
N PRO A 511 -6.75 3.75 3.35
CA PRO A 511 -7.05 2.50 4.06
C PRO A 511 -6.08 1.36 3.72
N ASP A 512 -5.32 1.47 2.62
CA ASP A 512 -4.28 0.54 2.20
C ASP A 512 -2.86 0.94 2.63
N SER A 513 -2.72 2.04 3.39
CA SER A 513 -1.46 2.50 3.98
C SER A 513 -0.92 1.54 5.06
N THR A 514 0.29 1.82 5.55
CA THR A 514 0.89 1.09 6.68
C THR A 514 0.40 1.69 7.98
N PHE A 515 -0.33 0.88 8.78
CA PHE A 515 -0.89 1.31 10.05
C PHE A 515 0.10 1.16 11.20
N GLN A 516 0.08 2.12 12.11
CA GLN A 516 0.88 2.16 13.34
C GLN A 516 -0.03 2.00 14.56
N LEU A 517 0.42 1.22 15.54
CA LEU A 517 -0.24 1.15 16.85
C LEU A 517 -0.07 2.50 17.56
N ILE A 518 -1.18 3.16 17.87
CA ILE A 518 -1.17 4.47 18.55
C ILE A 518 -1.68 4.39 19.98
N PHE A 519 -2.47 3.35 20.31
CA PHE A 519 -3.03 3.17 21.64
C PHE A 519 -3.31 1.70 21.94
N GLU A 520 -3.09 1.30 23.19
CA GLU A 520 -3.38 -0.04 23.70
C GLU A 520 -3.86 0.08 25.15
N CYS A 521 -4.91 -0.66 25.53
CA CYS A 521 -5.46 -0.66 26.89
C CYS A 521 -5.94 -2.04 27.32
N GLY A 522 -5.92 -2.31 28.63
CA GLY A 522 -6.35 -3.58 29.21
C GLY A 522 -5.22 -4.37 29.88
N GLN A 523 -5.39 -5.69 29.99
CA GLN A 523 -4.41 -6.58 30.59
C GLN A 523 -3.10 -6.54 29.80
N GLY A 524 -1.99 -6.32 30.50
CA GLY A 524 -0.65 -6.23 29.90
C GLY A 524 -0.30 -4.87 29.27
N ALA A 525 -1.27 -3.97 29.12
CA ALA A 525 -1.07 -2.65 28.55
C ALA A 525 -0.65 -1.59 29.60
N ALA A 526 -0.05 -0.49 29.16
CA ALA A 526 0.25 0.65 30.02
C ALA A 526 -1.01 1.42 30.46
N ASN A 527 -2.07 1.39 29.64
CA ASN A 527 -3.33 2.07 29.90
C ASN A 527 -4.37 1.12 30.50
N GLN A 528 -5.14 1.62 31.47
CA GLN A 528 -6.28 0.87 32.01
C GLN A 528 -7.36 0.68 30.94
N LEU A 529 -8.12 -0.41 31.05
CA LEU A 529 -9.23 -0.71 30.14
C LEU A 529 -10.19 0.49 30.03
N THR A 530 -10.46 0.91 28.81
CA THR A 530 -11.34 2.03 28.46
C THR A 530 -11.98 1.74 27.11
N ASN A 531 -13.05 2.47 26.79
CA ASN A 531 -13.74 2.39 25.51
C ASN A 531 -13.70 3.70 24.71
N GLN A 532 -12.72 4.55 25.03
CA GLN A 532 -12.49 5.82 24.34
C GLN A 532 -11.01 6.18 24.32
N TYR A 533 -10.61 6.89 23.27
CA TYR A 533 -9.28 7.48 23.09
C TYR A 533 -9.38 8.81 22.34
N GLU A 534 -8.50 9.75 22.67
CA GLU A 534 -8.37 11.04 21.98
C GLU A 534 -7.03 11.10 21.26
N ASP A 535 -7.05 11.16 19.94
CA ASP A 535 -5.85 11.31 19.14
C ASP A 535 -5.55 12.80 18.91
N HIS A 536 -4.58 13.30 19.67
CA HIS A 536 -4.04 14.67 19.56
C HIS A 536 -2.84 14.77 18.62
N ALA A 537 -2.36 13.64 18.06
CA ALA A 537 -1.19 13.60 17.18
C ALA A 537 -1.57 13.69 15.68
N VAL A 538 -2.73 14.28 15.40
CA VAL A 538 -3.26 14.53 14.05
C VAL A 538 -2.90 15.95 13.60
N ILE A 539 -2.61 16.12 12.31
CA ILE A 539 -2.15 17.39 11.74
C ILE A 539 -3.28 18.04 10.93
N PRO A 540 -3.52 19.36 11.06
CA PRO A 540 -4.51 20.06 10.24
C PRO A 540 -4.26 19.89 8.74
N GLY A 541 -5.30 19.51 7.99
CA GLY A 541 -5.24 19.30 6.55
C GLY A 541 -4.80 17.90 6.11
N GLU A 542 -4.39 17.03 7.04
CA GLU A 542 -4.06 15.63 6.75
C GLU A 542 -5.27 14.71 7.01
N GLU A 543 -5.35 13.63 6.23
CA GLU A 543 -6.39 12.61 6.31
C GLU A 543 -5.88 11.33 6.98
N TYR A 544 -6.61 10.86 7.98
CA TYR A 544 -6.24 9.70 8.81
C TYR A 544 -7.30 8.62 8.76
N TYR A 545 -6.83 7.37 8.72
CA TYR A 545 -7.66 6.16 8.75
C TYR A 545 -7.35 5.38 10.01
N TYR A 546 -8.37 4.72 10.57
CA TYR A 546 -8.26 4.03 11.85
C TYR A 546 -8.83 2.60 11.75
N TYR A 547 -8.31 1.72 12.60
CA TYR A 547 -9.01 0.48 12.95
C TYR A 547 -8.71 0.12 14.41
N LEU A 548 -9.62 -0.64 15.00
CA LEU A 548 -9.58 -1.07 16.40
C LEU A 548 -9.74 -2.58 16.48
N THR A 549 -8.87 -3.25 17.22
CA THR A 549 -8.98 -4.69 17.49
C THR A 549 -9.20 -4.95 18.96
N ALA A 550 -10.03 -5.95 19.28
CA ALA A 550 -10.01 -6.59 20.59
C ALA A 550 -8.93 -7.68 20.59
N TYR A 551 -8.24 -7.88 21.72
CA TYR A 551 -7.23 -8.93 21.87
C TYR A 551 -7.47 -9.78 23.12
N ASP A 552 -7.06 -11.05 23.04
CA ASP A 552 -7.19 -12.01 24.14
C ASP A 552 -5.95 -12.10 25.05
N ASP A 553 -6.07 -12.85 26.13
CA ASP A 553 -5.01 -13.05 27.13
C ASP A 553 -3.86 -13.98 26.67
N GLY A 554 -3.87 -14.44 25.42
CA GLY A 554 -2.88 -15.34 24.84
C GLY A 554 -2.98 -16.80 25.28
N THR A 555 -4.01 -17.18 26.05
CA THR A 555 -4.17 -18.56 26.56
C THR A 555 -4.83 -19.51 25.56
N VAL A 556 -5.48 -18.99 24.52
CA VAL A 556 -6.19 -19.78 23.50
C VAL A 556 -5.36 -20.06 22.24
N ASN A 557 -4.27 -19.33 22.00
CA ASN A 557 -3.46 -19.51 20.80
C ASN A 557 -2.64 -20.80 20.86
N SER A 558 -3.12 -21.86 20.20
CA SER A 558 -2.47 -23.17 20.21
C SER A 558 -1.21 -23.20 19.34
N MET A 559 -1.15 -22.38 18.28
CA MET A 559 0.00 -22.32 17.37
C MET A 559 1.16 -21.52 17.94
N LYS A 560 0.87 -20.45 18.70
CA LYS A 560 1.85 -19.59 19.36
C LYS A 560 1.44 -19.35 20.81
N PRO A 561 1.65 -20.33 21.72
CA PRO A 561 1.22 -20.22 23.11
C PRO A 561 1.75 -18.97 23.81
N GLY A 562 0.86 -18.22 24.46
CA GLY A 562 1.18 -16.96 25.15
C GLY A 562 1.20 -15.72 24.26
N VAL A 563 0.97 -15.86 22.95
CA VAL A 563 0.79 -14.73 22.03
C VAL A 563 -0.71 -14.48 21.85
N SER A 564 -1.15 -13.25 22.13
CA SER A 564 -2.54 -12.85 21.96
C SER A 564 -3.04 -12.99 20.52
N LEU A 565 -4.26 -13.47 20.34
CA LEU A 565 -5.00 -13.32 19.07
C LEU A 565 -5.83 -12.04 19.09
N GLU A 566 -6.00 -11.45 17.92
CA GLU A 566 -6.75 -10.21 17.73
C GLU A 566 -7.93 -10.43 16.78
N SER A 567 -9.02 -9.70 17.00
CA SER A 567 -10.12 -9.61 16.04
C SER A 567 -9.62 -9.03 14.71
N SER A 568 -10.16 -9.50 13.58
CA SER A 568 -9.76 -9.00 12.25
C SER A 568 -9.90 -7.48 12.10
N ARG A 569 -8.84 -6.83 11.61
CA ARG A 569 -8.83 -5.38 11.33
C ARG A 569 -9.91 -4.94 10.34
N PHE A 570 -10.31 -5.80 9.41
CA PHE A 570 -11.31 -5.48 8.38
C PHE A 570 -12.71 -5.26 8.97
N LYS A 571 -12.94 -5.66 10.22
CA LYS A 571 -14.22 -5.48 10.91
C LYS A 571 -14.44 -4.03 11.37
N THR A 572 -13.37 -3.27 11.63
CA THR A 572 -13.44 -1.90 12.16
C THR A 572 -12.66 -0.87 11.34
N LEU A 573 -11.98 -1.30 10.26
CA LEU A 573 -11.25 -0.40 9.37
C LEU A 573 -12.17 0.66 8.76
N THR A 574 -11.80 1.92 8.94
CA THR A 574 -12.54 3.04 8.37
C THR A 574 -12.30 3.13 6.87
N ALA A 575 -13.39 3.19 6.09
CA ALA A 575 -13.34 3.43 4.64
C ALA A 575 -13.25 4.92 4.29
N ASN A 576 -13.63 5.79 5.21
CA ASN A 576 -13.54 7.25 5.08
C ASN A 576 -12.42 7.78 5.98
N PRO A 577 -11.76 8.88 5.59
CA PRO A 577 -10.79 9.54 6.45
C PRO A 577 -11.48 10.33 7.55
N ALA A 578 -10.83 10.42 8.70
CA ALA A 578 -11.03 11.47 9.68
C ALA A 578 -9.90 12.49 9.55
N SER A 579 -10.21 13.76 9.77
CA SER A 579 -9.25 14.86 9.71
C SER A 579 -9.65 15.88 10.76
N LEU A 580 -8.80 16.85 11.11
CA LEU A 580 -9.28 17.92 11.98
C LEU A 580 -10.39 18.70 11.27
N ARG A 581 -11.56 18.84 11.89
CA ARG A 581 -12.63 19.68 11.33
C ARG A 581 -12.11 21.11 11.27
N ASP A 582 -12.27 21.74 10.10
CA ASP A 582 -12.28 23.19 10.03
C ASP A 582 -13.43 23.66 10.93
N ALA A 583 -13.13 24.10 12.15
CA ALA A 583 -14.12 24.77 13.00
C ALA A 583 -14.66 25.99 12.24
N ASP A 584 -15.93 26.36 12.46
CA ASP A 584 -16.70 27.37 11.68
C ASP A 584 -15.82 28.28 10.83
N VAL A 585 -15.83 28.04 9.52
CA VAL A 585 -14.94 28.67 8.55
C VAL A 585 -15.13 30.19 8.57
N ILE A 586 -14.04 30.93 8.72
CA ILE A 586 -13.99 32.39 8.68
C ILE A 586 -13.55 32.81 7.29
N THR A 587 -14.45 33.45 6.56
CA THR A 587 -14.21 34.03 5.23
C THR A 587 -13.89 35.52 5.31
N ALA A 588 -13.20 35.95 6.37
CA ALA A 588 -12.71 37.31 6.59
C ALA A 588 -11.27 37.27 7.10
N ASP A 589 -10.59 38.41 7.10
CA ASP A 589 -9.29 38.53 7.74
C ASP A 589 -9.41 38.27 9.25
N VAL A 590 -8.36 37.72 9.84
CA VAL A 590 -8.31 37.40 11.27
C VAL A 590 -7.07 37.99 11.93
N PHE A 591 -7.12 38.18 13.24
CA PHE A 591 -6.07 38.76 14.06
C PHE A 591 -5.59 37.75 15.09
N VAL A 592 -4.27 37.65 15.26
CA VAL A 592 -3.61 36.76 16.23
C VAL A 592 -2.64 37.58 17.08
N SER A 593 -2.60 37.27 18.37
CA SER A 593 -1.71 37.93 19.34
C SER A 593 -1.22 36.97 20.39
N PRO A 594 0.04 37.08 20.88
CA PRO A 594 0.53 36.23 21.97
C PRO A 594 -0.28 36.37 23.27
N ASP A 595 -0.90 37.53 23.47
CA ASP A 595 -1.81 37.83 24.60
C ASP A 595 -3.28 37.48 24.29
N GLY A 596 -3.57 36.94 23.11
CA GLY A 596 -4.91 36.58 22.64
C GLY A 596 -5.48 35.33 23.30
N ASN A 597 -6.64 34.89 22.81
CA ASN A 597 -7.31 33.67 23.26
C ASN A 597 -8.01 32.97 22.09
N ASP A 598 -7.77 31.68 21.89
CA ASP A 598 -8.40 30.90 20.81
C ASP A 598 -9.92 30.71 21.01
N ALA A 599 -10.46 31.10 22.17
CA ALA A 599 -11.90 31.22 22.40
C ALA A 599 -12.52 32.52 21.84
N ASN A 600 -11.71 33.49 21.39
CA ASN A 600 -12.21 34.71 20.75
C ASN A 600 -12.73 34.42 19.33
N ASP A 601 -13.30 35.42 18.66
CA ASP A 601 -13.75 35.29 17.26
C ASP A 601 -12.63 35.55 16.24
N GLY A 602 -11.52 36.17 16.65
CA GLY A 602 -10.39 36.50 15.80
C GLY A 602 -10.66 37.61 14.79
N LEU A 603 -11.83 38.27 14.80
CA LEU A 603 -12.24 39.19 13.73
C LEU A 603 -11.76 40.64 13.95
N THR A 604 -11.21 40.94 15.13
CA THR A 604 -10.70 42.27 15.49
C THR A 604 -9.42 42.19 16.30
N VAL A 605 -8.65 43.29 16.35
CA VAL A 605 -7.45 43.39 17.21
C VAL A 605 -7.77 43.36 18.70
N GLU A 606 -9.02 43.66 19.10
CA GLU A 606 -9.49 43.57 20.47
C GLU A 606 -9.90 42.15 20.89
N THR A 607 -10.23 41.30 19.92
CA THR A 607 -10.62 39.89 20.11
C THR A 607 -9.76 38.92 19.29
N PRO A 608 -8.42 38.98 19.37
CA PRO A 608 -7.55 38.16 18.53
C PRO A 608 -7.50 36.71 19.03
N PHE A 609 -7.27 35.78 18.13
CA PHE A 609 -6.82 34.43 18.47
C PHE A 609 -5.46 34.47 19.17
N LYS A 610 -5.11 33.39 19.86
CA LYS A 610 -3.81 33.23 20.51
C LYS A 610 -2.78 32.56 19.59
N SER A 611 -3.16 31.48 18.92
CA SER A 611 -2.25 30.66 18.12
C SER A 611 -2.47 30.82 16.62
N ILE A 612 -1.37 30.76 15.87
CA ILE A 612 -1.37 30.84 14.40
C ILE A 612 -2.00 29.58 13.81
N GLY A 613 -1.67 28.40 14.35
CA GLY A 613 -2.23 27.12 13.94
C GLY A 613 -3.75 27.10 14.07
N PHE A 614 -4.30 27.67 15.15
CA PHE A 614 -5.74 27.82 15.30
C PHE A 614 -6.33 28.81 14.30
N ALA A 615 -5.71 29.97 14.10
CA ALA A 615 -6.18 30.91 13.07
C ALA A 615 -6.21 30.27 11.66
N LEU A 616 -5.17 29.50 11.32
CA LEU A 616 -5.09 28.76 10.06
C LEU A 616 -6.16 27.68 9.96
N SER A 617 -6.56 27.01 11.06
CA SER A 617 -7.65 26.02 11.01
C SER A 617 -9.03 26.63 10.77
N ARG A 618 -9.19 27.93 11.02
CA ARG A 618 -10.48 28.65 10.87
C ARG A 618 -10.59 29.43 9.58
N ILE A 619 -9.50 30.06 9.13
CA ILE A 619 -9.54 30.99 7.98
C ILE A 619 -9.59 30.23 6.65
N ALA A 620 -10.39 30.73 5.70
CA ALA A 620 -10.42 30.23 4.33
C ALA A 620 -10.41 31.36 3.31
N GLY A 621 -9.47 31.29 2.37
CA GLY A 621 -9.38 32.14 1.19
C GLY A 621 -9.79 31.38 -0.08
N SER A 622 -9.98 32.12 -1.16
CA SER A 622 -10.23 31.57 -2.50
C SER A 622 -9.51 32.38 -3.57
N GLY A 623 -9.38 31.85 -4.78
CA GLY A 623 -8.76 32.58 -5.89
C GLY A 623 -9.47 33.88 -6.31
N LEU A 624 -10.67 34.15 -5.77
CA LEU A 624 -11.38 35.43 -5.94
C LEU A 624 -11.22 36.35 -4.72
N GLU A 625 -10.94 35.79 -3.56
CA GLU A 625 -10.93 36.48 -2.26
C GLU A 625 -9.83 35.88 -1.38
N GLU A 626 -8.62 36.43 -1.49
CA GLU A 626 -7.53 36.14 -0.57
C GLU A 626 -7.86 36.68 0.84
N ARG A 627 -7.30 36.05 1.87
CA ARG A 627 -7.50 36.40 3.27
C ARG A 627 -6.20 36.51 4.04
N THR A 628 -6.18 37.38 5.04
CA THR A 628 -4.98 37.69 5.82
C THR A 628 -5.13 37.29 7.27
N VAL A 629 -4.08 36.67 7.81
CA VAL A 629 -3.84 36.47 9.24
C VAL A 629 -2.89 37.58 9.70
N HIS A 630 -3.42 38.55 10.43
CA HIS A 630 -2.68 39.69 10.98
C HIS A 630 -2.07 39.32 12.32
N LEU A 631 -0.74 39.29 12.41
CA LEU A 631 0.01 38.99 13.63
C LEU A 631 0.46 40.29 14.30
N SER A 632 0.05 40.48 15.56
CA SER A 632 0.62 41.53 16.40
C SER A 632 2.09 41.27 16.76
N GLU A 633 2.76 42.26 17.36
CA GLU A 633 4.13 42.12 17.85
C GLU A 633 4.23 41.04 18.93
N GLY A 634 5.32 40.25 18.89
CA GLY A 634 5.67 39.26 19.90
C GLY A 634 6.17 37.94 19.31
N ILE A 635 6.27 36.93 20.19
CA ILE A 635 6.82 35.60 19.88
C ILE A 635 5.68 34.58 19.86
N TYR A 636 5.57 33.83 18.76
CA TYR A 636 4.60 32.76 18.55
C TYR A 636 5.37 31.43 18.53
N SER A 637 5.19 30.63 19.57
CA SER A 637 5.94 29.39 19.81
C SER A 637 5.10 28.38 20.60
N PRO A 638 5.53 27.11 20.70
CA PRO A 638 4.85 26.14 21.56
C PRO A 638 4.73 26.61 23.02
N GLN A 639 5.70 27.39 23.50
CA GLN A 639 5.74 27.86 24.89
C GLN A 639 4.90 29.12 25.13
N THR A 640 4.81 30.04 24.16
CA THR A 640 4.11 31.33 24.35
C THR A 640 2.66 31.27 23.91
N THR A 641 2.41 30.70 22.72
CA THR A 641 1.09 30.68 22.07
C THR A 641 0.46 29.30 22.03
N GLY A 642 1.22 28.25 22.29
CA GLY A 642 0.74 26.87 22.16
C GLY A 642 0.69 26.40 20.71
N ASP A 643 1.36 27.12 19.79
CA ASP A 643 1.45 26.72 18.40
C ASP A 643 2.17 25.37 18.25
N VAL A 644 1.61 24.50 17.42
CA VAL A 644 2.20 23.20 17.08
C VAL A 644 2.80 23.31 15.68
N PHE A 645 4.08 22.97 15.56
CA PHE A 645 4.84 23.02 14.31
C PHE A 645 4.98 21.62 13.68
N PRO A 646 5.04 21.52 12.33
CA PRO A 646 5.10 22.62 11.36
C PRO A 646 3.75 23.29 11.11
N LEU A 647 3.77 24.61 10.85
CA LEU A 647 2.59 25.33 10.37
C LEU A 647 2.36 25.06 8.86
N SER A 648 1.11 24.80 8.48
CA SER A 648 0.73 24.48 7.10
C SER A 648 0.42 25.73 6.29
N GLY A 649 1.08 25.91 5.14
CA GLY A 649 0.72 26.97 4.20
C GLY A 649 -0.61 26.68 3.50
N LYS A 650 -1.60 27.55 3.65
CA LYS A 650 -2.95 27.39 3.09
C LYS A 650 -3.15 28.19 1.79
N HIS A 651 -4.01 27.70 0.91
CA HIS A 651 -4.33 28.37 -0.35
C HIS A 651 -4.94 29.76 -0.10
N TYR A 652 -4.46 30.75 -0.86
CA TYR A 652 -5.02 32.11 -0.86
C TYR A 652 -4.99 32.81 0.51
N ILE A 653 -4.05 32.41 1.37
CA ILE A 653 -3.85 33.00 2.70
C ILE A 653 -2.54 33.78 2.75
N THR A 654 -2.60 35.00 3.27
CA THR A 654 -1.44 35.81 3.64
C THR A 654 -1.25 35.77 5.15
N ILE A 655 -0.02 35.60 5.64
CA ILE A 655 0.33 35.84 7.05
C ILE A 655 1.19 37.10 7.09
N GLU A 656 0.69 38.12 7.78
CA GLU A 656 1.32 39.44 7.86
C GLU A 656 1.69 39.77 9.30
N GLY A 657 2.98 40.01 9.55
CA GLY A 657 3.47 40.49 10.84
C GLY A 657 3.64 42.01 10.89
N ALA A 658 3.79 42.54 12.11
CA ALA A 658 4.06 43.96 12.36
C ALA A 658 5.49 44.39 11.96
N GLY A 659 6.35 43.44 11.55
CA GLY A 659 7.74 43.66 11.16
C GLY A 659 8.62 42.48 11.52
N SER A 660 9.65 42.18 10.71
CA SER A 660 10.56 41.04 10.93
C SER A 660 11.46 41.14 12.17
N ASN A 661 11.46 42.28 12.86
CA ASN A 661 12.09 42.45 14.18
C ASN A 661 11.08 42.46 15.33
N ALA A 662 9.78 42.51 15.04
CA ALA A 662 8.71 42.69 16.01
C ALA A 662 7.81 41.44 16.13
N THR A 663 7.64 40.66 15.05
CA THR A 663 6.84 39.44 15.01
C THR A 663 7.75 38.25 14.69
N MET A 664 7.88 37.31 15.63
CA MET A 664 8.75 36.14 15.52
C MET A 664 7.96 34.85 15.67
N ILE A 665 8.01 34.00 14.66
CA ILE A 665 7.47 32.64 14.68
C ILE A 665 8.65 31.72 15.02
N ASP A 666 8.64 31.20 16.23
CA ASP A 666 9.73 30.44 16.84
C ASP A 666 9.28 28.99 17.06
N ALA A 667 9.82 28.08 16.26
CA ALA A 667 9.46 26.66 16.34
C ALA A 667 10.16 25.92 17.50
N ASP A 668 10.96 26.61 18.34
CA ASP A 668 11.62 26.03 19.53
C ASP A 668 12.36 24.71 19.25
N THR A 669 12.93 24.58 18.05
CA THR A 669 13.61 23.39 17.53
C THR A 669 12.76 22.13 17.42
N SER A 670 11.42 22.24 17.51
CA SER A 670 10.51 21.10 17.53
C SER A 670 10.23 20.50 16.15
N ALA A 671 10.16 21.33 15.12
CA ALA A 671 9.89 20.94 13.73
C ALA A 671 10.28 22.06 12.76
N THR A 672 10.15 21.83 11.45
CA THR A 672 10.17 22.88 10.42
C THR A 672 9.18 24.00 10.78
N VAL A 673 9.48 25.28 10.52
CA VAL A 673 8.54 26.37 10.84
C VAL A 673 7.30 26.31 9.93
N PHE A 674 7.49 26.33 8.60
CA PHE A 674 6.41 26.19 7.63
C PHE A 674 6.60 25.03 6.67
N ARG A 675 5.57 24.20 6.52
CA ARG A 675 5.48 23.18 5.47
C ARG A 675 4.38 23.58 4.48
N VAL A 676 4.77 23.81 3.23
CA VAL A 676 3.86 24.27 2.17
C VAL A 676 3.85 23.25 1.05
N SER A 677 2.69 22.66 0.77
CA SER A 677 2.53 21.59 -0.21
C SER A 677 1.25 21.79 -0.99
N GLY A 678 1.28 21.74 -2.33
CA GLY A 678 0.09 21.94 -3.19
C GLY A 678 -0.51 23.35 -3.19
N SER A 679 -0.10 24.22 -2.26
CA SER A 679 -0.74 25.52 -2.02
C SER A 679 -0.54 26.52 -3.17
N GLN A 680 -1.53 27.40 -3.37
CA GLN A 680 -1.49 28.47 -4.36
C GLN A 680 -1.88 29.79 -3.69
N GLY A 681 -1.15 30.87 -3.96
CA GLY A 681 -1.46 32.19 -3.39
C GLY A 681 -1.22 32.30 -1.88
N PHE A 682 -0.26 31.52 -1.35
CA PHE A 682 0.16 31.65 0.05
C PHE A 682 1.26 32.69 0.19
N HIS A 683 1.13 33.66 1.10
CA HIS A 683 2.11 34.74 1.24
C HIS A 683 2.58 34.88 2.69
N LEU A 684 3.88 35.18 2.87
CA LEU A 684 4.44 35.58 4.16
C LEU A 684 5.00 37.00 4.07
N ILE A 685 4.60 37.87 4.99
CA ILE A 685 4.92 39.29 4.96
C ILE A 685 5.40 39.78 6.33
N ASN A 686 6.53 40.50 6.37
CA ASN A 686 7.00 41.30 7.51
C ASN A 686 7.08 40.54 8.86
N LEU A 687 7.70 39.36 8.88
CA LEU A 687 7.85 38.54 10.09
C LEU A 687 9.19 37.76 10.09
N ALA A 688 9.56 37.18 11.22
CA ALA A 688 10.73 36.31 11.34
C ALA A 688 10.34 34.84 11.55
N LEU A 689 11.08 33.93 10.92
CA LEU A 689 11.01 32.48 11.09
C LEU A 689 12.32 32.01 11.72
N VAL A 690 12.25 31.48 12.94
CA VAL A 690 13.45 31.12 13.72
C VAL A 690 13.33 29.76 14.40
N ASN A 691 14.50 29.18 14.70
CA ASN A 691 14.67 27.94 15.44
C ASN A 691 13.87 26.75 14.88
N GLY A 692 13.56 26.73 13.59
CA GLY A 692 12.98 25.56 12.94
C GLY A 692 13.97 24.42 12.79
N LYS A 693 13.50 23.18 12.94
CA LYS A 693 14.30 21.95 12.79
C LYS A 693 13.57 20.91 11.95
N GLY A 694 14.06 20.59 10.76
CA GLY A 694 13.45 19.57 9.90
C GLY A 694 14.46 18.67 9.18
N ASP A 695 14.00 17.64 8.50
CA ASP A 695 14.88 16.90 7.57
C ASP A 695 15.13 17.74 6.31
N GLN A 696 14.11 18.41 5.81
CA GLN A 696 14.15 19.25 4.62
C GLN A 696 13.47 20.59 4.95
N GLY A 697 14.19 21.70 4.85
CA GLY A 697 13.63 23.02 5.11
C GLY A 697 13.45 23.28 6.60
N GLY A 698 14.45 23.83 7.28
CA GLY A 698 14.32 24.14 8.71
C GLY A 698 13.35 25.30 8.94
N GLY A 699 13.53 26.40 8.21
CA GLY A 699 12.59 27.50 8.17
C GLY A 699 11.35 27.16 7.34
N ILE A 700 11.56 26.87 6.06
CA ILE A 700 10.46 26.63 5.11
C ILE A 700 10.76 25.40 4.25
N TYR A 701 9.82 24.46 4.21
CA TYR A 701 9.73 23.44 3.17
C TYR A 701 8.65 23.81 2.17
N VAL A 702 8.96 23.77 0.87
CA VAL A 702 7.98 23.97 -0.22
C VAL A 702 8.02 22.80 -1.19
N GLY A 703 6.88 22.16 -1.45
CA GLY A 703 6.78 21.04 -2.39
C GLY A 703 5.43 20.85 -3.08
N ASN A 704 5.31 19.77 -3.88
CA ASN A 704 4.10 19.40 -4.63
C ASN A 704 3.47 20.56 -5.42
N ASP A 705 4.23 21.17 -6.34
CA ASP A 705 3.77 22.28 -7.21
C ASP A 705 3.27 23.55 -6.45
N ALA A 706 3.62 23.70 -5.16
CA ALA A 706 3.19 24.86 -4.37
C ALA A 706 3.81 26.19 -4.86
N THR A 707 3.04 27.27 -4.76
CA THR A 707 3.49 28.65 -5.01
C THR A 707 3.36 29.49 -3.74
N ILE A 708 4.45 30.16 -3.36
CA ILE A 708 4.50 31.06 -2.19
C ILE A 708 5.16 32.40 -2.55
N ARG A 709 4.73 33.48 -1.93
CA ARG A 709 5.39 34.81 -2.00
C ARG A 709 6.01 35.18 -0.66
N LEU A 710 7.25 35.68 -0.68
CA LEU A 710 7.95 36.20 0.50
C LEU A 710 8.26 37.70 0.35
N SER A 711 7.87 38.51 1.33
CA SER A 711 8.08 39.96 1.34
C SER A 711 8.49 40.44 2.75
N GLY A 712 9.71 40.97 2.91
CA GLY A 712 10.21 41.46 4.20
C GLY A 712 10.32 40.38 5.28
N VAL A 713 10.48 39.11 4.89
CA VAL A 713 10.58 37.97 5.81
C VAL A 713 12.03 37.74 6.22
N LYS A 714 12.27 37.49 7.50
CA LYS A 714 13.58 37.09 8.03
C LYS A 714 13.60 35.61 8.34
N ILE A 715 14.59 34.88 7.84
CA ILE A 715 14.76 33.43 8.02
C ILE A 715 16.15 33.18 8.59
N THR A 716 16.22 32.89 9.89
CA THR A 716 17.50 32.79 10.61
C THR A 716 17.46 31.82 11.79
N GLY A 717 18.58 31.18 12.11
CA GLY A 717 18.68 30.24 13.22
C GLY A 717 17.94 28.92 12.98
N ASN A 718 17.60 28.59 11.74
CA ASN A 718 16.91 27.35 11.39
C ASN A 718 17.91 26.26 10.99
N LYS A 719 17.57 24.99 11.25
CA LYS A 719 18.42 23.83 11.02
C LYS A 719 17.68 22.76 10.22
N ALA A 720 18.34 22.14 9.25
CA ALA A 720 17.81 20.94 8.60
C ALA A 720 18.89 19.95 8.18
N ASN A 721 18.52 18.79 7.61
CA ASN A 721 19.50 18.01 6.87
C ASN A 721 19.88 18.71 5.56
N LEU A 722 18.88 19.20 4.82
CA LEU A 722 19.05 19.99 3.60
C LEU A 722 18.20 21.25 3.66
N GLY A 723 18.78 22.41 3.32
CA GLY A 723 18.04 23.67 3.27
C GLY A 723 17.65 24.16 4.66
N GLY A 724 18.63 24.47 5.52
CA GLY A 724 18.36 24.94 6.88
C GLY A 724 17.40 26.13 6.91
N GLY A 725 17.59 27.11 6.03
CA GLY A 725 16.63 28.18 5.79
C GLY A 725 15.42 27.72 4.98
N ILE A 726 15.63 27.38 3.70
CA ILE A 726 14.56 27.02 2.76
C ILE A 726 14.93 25.79 1.94
N TYR A 727 13.97 24.87 1.78
CA TYR A 727 14.04 23.74 0.86
C TYR A 727 12.97 23.85 -0.24
N PHE A 728 13.42 23.75 -1.50
CA PHE A 728 12.58 23.74 -2.70
C PHE A 728 12.51 22.30 -3.26
N SER A 729 11.34 21.67 -3.23
CA SER A 729 11.07 20.42 -3.93
C SER A 729 10.75 20.67 -5.42
N ASP A 730 11.05 19.69 -6.27
CA ASP A 730 10.75 19.61 -7.71
C ASP A 730 10.25 20.91 -8.37
N ASN A 731 8.93 21.07 -8.52
CA ASN A 731 8.27 22.16 -9.24
C ASN A 731 7.79 23.32 -8.34
N ALA A 732 8.10 23.30 -7.03
CA ALA A 732 7.70 24.37 -6.11
C ALA A 732 8.25 25.73 -6.58
N VAL A 733 7.52 26.82 -6.36
CA VAL A 733 7.95 28.18 -6.73
C VAL A 733 7.85 29.12 -5.54
N ILE A 734 8.92 29.88 -5.29
CA ILE A 734 8.91 31.00 -4.35
C ILE A 734 9.14 32.29 -5.13
N GLU A 735 8.21 33.24 -5.02
CA GLU A 735 8.37 34.60 -5.51
C GLU A 735 8.91 35.50 -4.40
N PHE A 736 10.14 35.99 -4.57
CA PHE A 736 10.74 36.97 -3.65
C PHE A 736 10.41 38.39 -4.08
N ASP A 737 9.95 39.21 -3.14
CA ASP A 737 9.70 40.63 -3.39
C ASP A 737 11.02 41.39 -3.61
N SER A 738 11.15 42.05 -4.76
CA SER A 738 12.37 42.77 -5.13
C SER A 738 12.53 44.13 -4.44
N LEU A 739 11.46 44.67 -3.85
CA LEU A 739 11.43 45.96 -3.17
C LEU A 739 11.49 45.79 -1.65
N ASN A 740 10.61 44.94 -1.09
CA ASN A 740 10.61 44.60 0.33
C ASN A 740 11.33 43.26 0.52
N ARG A 741 12.67 43.31 0.46
CA ARG A 741 13.50 42.11 0.34
C ARG A 741 13.59 41.32 1.64
N CYS A 742 13.85 40.02 1.51
CA CYS A 742 13.96 39.11 2.65
C CYS A 742 15.37 39.10 3.23
N ASP A 743 15.50 38.69 4.49
CA ASP A 743 16.76 38.41 5.15
C ASP A 743 16.92 36.89 5.33
N ILE A 744 18.00 36.30 4.80
CA ILE A 744 18.22 34.84 4.88
C ILE A 744 19.66 34.58 5.30
N TYR A 745 19.89 34.30 6.58
CA TYR A 745 21.24 34.10 7.07
C TYR A 745 21.29 33.30 8.37
N ASN A 746 22.48 32.77 8.69
CA ASN A 746 22.74 32.05 9.94
C ASN A 746 21.77 30.86 10.14
N ASN A 747 21.48 30.14 9.06
CA ASN A 747 20.83 28.84 9.10
C ASN A 747 21.90 27.73 8.96
N ASP A 748 21.54 26.50 9.30
CA ASP A 748 22.46 25.36 9.39
C ASP A 748 21.93 24.12 8.67
N ALA A 749 22.82 23.34 8.05
CA ALA A 749 22.49 22.09 7.38
C ALA A 749 23.43 20.95 7.80
N THR A 750 22.88 19.87 8.37
CA THR A 750 23.67 18.73 8.86
C THR A 750 24.33 17.93 7.74
N ALA A 751 23.88 18.06 6.49
CA ALA A 751 24.54 17.45 5.34
C ALA A 751 25.91 18.08 5.03
N GLY A 752 26.25 19.21 5.66
CA GLY A 752 27.50 19.95 5.40
C GLY A 752 27.45 20.83 4.14
N TYR A 753 26.25 21.04 3.57
CA TYR A 753 25.99 21.97 2.47
C TYR A 753 24.51 22.39 2.45
N ALA A 754 24.18 23.43 1.68
CA ALA A 754 22.82 24.00 1.58
C ALA A 754 22.25 24.57 2.89
N ALA A 755 23.08 25.24 3.70
CA ALA A 755 22.69 25.78 5.01
C ALA A 755 21.54 26.79 4.91
N ASP A 756 21.56 27.73 3.96
CA ASP A 756 20.49 28.71 3.78
C ASP A 756 19.43 28.22 2.77
N LEU A 757 19.84 27.70 1.61
CA LEU A 757 18.94 27.36 0.49
C LEU A 757 19.28 26.00 -0.13
N TYR A 758 18.28 25.16 -0.39
CA TYR A 758 18.41 23.91 -1.16
C TYR A 758 17.38 23.80 -2.28
N SER A 759 17.78 23.40 -3.48
CA SER A 759 16.90 23.08 -4.61
C SER A 759 17.06 21.63 -5.04
N ALA A 760 15.97 20.85 -4.99
CA ALA A 760 15.93 19.46 -5.44
C ALA A 760 15.89 19.33 -6.98
N SER A 761 15.52 20.40 -7.69
CA SER A 761 15.43 20.43 -9.14
C SER A 761 16.43 21.40 -9.77
N LEU A 762 16.69 21.19 -11.07
CA LEU A 762 17.56 22.03 -11.90
C LEU A 762 16.82 23.23 -12.49
N ILE A 763 15.82 23.77 -11.77
CA ILE A 763 15.06 24.94 -12.18
C ILE A 763 15.72 26.19 -11.59
N PRO A 764 16.14 27.18 -12.41
CA PRO A 764 16.70 28.43 -11.89
C PRO A 764 15.73 29.16 -10.96
N ARG A 765 16.22 29.52 -9.76
CA ARG A 765 15.49 30.22 -8.69
C ARG A 765 16.01 31.66 -8.58
N LYS A 766 15.13 32.65 -8.66
CA LYS A 766 15.51 34.05 -8.47
C LYS A 766 15.24 34.47 -7.04
N VAL A 767 16.28 34.98 -6.35
CA VAL A 767 16.19 35.33 -4.93
C VAL A 767 16.64 36.78 -4.76
N PHE A 768 15.78 37.59 -4.14
CA PHE A 768 16.08 38.97 -3.76
C PHE A 768 16.23 39.04 -2.24
N ALA A 769 17.47 39.26 -1.79
CA ALA A 769 17.78 39.36 -0.36
C ALA A 769 18.30 40.76 -0.02
N ASP A 770 17.83 41.31 1.10
CA ASP A 770 18.46 42.48 1.71
C ASP A 770 19.76 42.01 2.38
N SER A 771 19.65 41.14 3.38
CA SER A 771 20.78 40.47 4.00
C SER A 771 20.84 38.98 3.65
N PHE A 772 22.04 38.50 3.32
CA PHE A 772 22.35 37.06 3.18
C PHE A 772 23.59 36.70 4.00
N THR A 773 23.82 35.41 4.29
CA THR A 773 25.01 34.99 5.07
C THR A 773 26.31 35.58 4.51
N VAL A 774 26.49 35.53 3.18
CA VAL A 774 27.55 36.23 2.43
C VAL A 774 27.00 36.79 1.12
N LYS A 775 27.74 37.72 0.49
CA LYS A 775 27.29 38.35 -0.75
C LYS A 775 27.33 37.41 -1.97
N ASN A 776 28.32 36.52 -2.04
CA ASN A 776 28.47 35.53 -3.11
C ASN A 776 28.51 34.11 -2.48
N PRO A 777 27.35 33.50 -2.22
CA PRO A 777 27.29 32.22 -1.54
C PRO A 777 27.79 31.09 -2.43
N CYS A 778 28.44 30.11 -1.80
CA CYS A 778 28.81 28.86 -2.42
C CYS A 778 27.77 27.78 -2.10
N HIS A 779 28.01 26.58 -2.62
CA HIS A 779 27.21 25.38 -2.38
C HIS A 779 26.98 25.05 -0.89
N TYR A 780 27.89 25.48 -0.01
CA TYR A 780 27.69 25.37 1.43
C TYR A 780 26.43 26.11 1.91
N LEU A 781 26.15 27.28 1.36
CA LEU A 781 25.02 28.13 1.77
C LEU A 781 23.82 27.96 0.84
N ALA A 782 24.03 27.75 -0.46
CA ALA A 782 22.97 27.58 -1.43
C ALA A 782 23.31 26.43 -2.41
N TYR A 783 22.55 25.33 -2.40
CA TYR A 783 22.84 24.16 -3.23
C TYR A 783 21.68 23.76 -4.16
N PRO A 784 21.96 23.45 -5.44
CA PRO A 784 23.18 23.78 -6.17
C PRO A 784 23.29 25.31 -6.37
N ALA A 785 24.45 25.92 -6.09
CA ALA A 785 24.61 27.38 -6.12
C ALA A 785 24.29 28.00 -7.48
N ASN A 786 24.62 27.30 -8.57
CA ASN A 786 24.34 27.72 -9.94
C ASN A 786 22.84 27.74 -10.29
N MET A 787 21.98 27.10 -9.50
CA MET A 787 20.53 27.20 -9.67
C MET A 787 19.96 28.48 -9.06
N PHE A 788 20.71 29.20 -8.22
CA PHE A 788 20.22 30.41 -7.57
C PHE A 788 20.77 31.69 -8.25
N GLN A 789 19.88 32.46 -8.84
CA GLN A 789 20.13 33.82 -9.31
C GLN A 789 19.90 34.79 -8.16
N LEU A 790 20.93 34.98 -7.34
CA LEU A 790 20.88 35.78 -6.12
C LEU A 790 21.22 37.25 -6.39
N ASP A 791 20.32 38.14 -5.97
CA ASP A 791 20.53 39.58 -5.88
C ASP A 791 20.56 39.95 -4.38
N VAL A 792 21.77 39.98 -3.81
CA VAL A 792 22.05 40.24 -2.39
C VAL A 792 22.59 41.66 -2.22
N GLN A 793 21.93 42.47 -1.39
CA GLN A 793 22.42 43.82 -1.09
C GLN A 793 23.59 43.78 -0.10
N THR A 794 23.40 43.06 1.01
CA THR A 794 24.31 43.01 2.16
C THR A 794 24.67 41.57 2.51
N GLY A 795 25.97 41.27 2.62
CA GLY A 795 26.44 40.02 3.21
C GLY A 795 26.75 40.23 4.69
N ILE A 796 26.18 39.41 5.58
CA ILE A 796 26.42 39.49 7.03
C ILE A 796 27.88 39.21 7.36
N ILE A 797 28.46 38.20 6.69
CA ILE A 797 29.86 37.83 6.81
C ILE A 797 30.64 38.44 5.63
N PRO A 798 31.65 39.30 5.88
CA PRO A 798 32.52 39.81 4.83
C PRO A 798 33.33 38.69 4.19
N GLN A 799 33.40 38.67 2.85
CA GLN A 799 34.20 37.70 2.12
C GLN A 799 35.58 38.25 1.73
N VAL A 800 36.57 37.36 1.66
CA VAL A 800 37.98 37.65 1.36
C VAL A 800 38.38 37.01 0.04
N SER A 801 39.05 37.77 -0.81
CA SER A 801 39.66 37.29 -2.06
C SER A 801 41.17 37.15 -1.84
N GLY A 802 41.61 36.02 -1.31
CA GLY A 802 43.00 35.75 -0.95
C GLY A 802 43.15 34.58 0.02
N ASP A 803 44.30 34.47 0.67
CA ASP A 803 44.57 33.40 1.62
C ASP A 803 43.87 33.64 2.97
N ILE A 804 43.37 32.56 3.57
CA ILE A 804 42.77 32.55 4.92
C ILE A 804 43.60 31.62 5.81
N TYR A 805 43.79 32.01 7.07
CA TYR A 805 44.55 31.25 8.07
C TYR A 805 43.60 30.70 9.14
N VAL A 806 43.76 29.41 9.46
CA VAL A 806 42.95 28.69 10.45
C VAL A 806 43.90 28.02 11.46
N SER A 807 43.52 28.01 12.73
CA SER A 807 44.28 27.40 13.82
C SER A 807 43.33 26.82 14.86
N PRO A 808 43.65 25.68 15.52
CA PRO A 808 42.77 25.11 16.54
C PRO A 808 42.59 26.03 17.76
N ASP A 809 43.58 26.90 18.02
CA ASP A 809 43.53 27.95 19.06
C ASP A 809 42.93 29.29 18.55
N GLY A 810 42.46 29.32 17.30
CA GLY A 810 41.85 30.49 16.66
C GLY A 810 40.44 30.81 17.16
N ASN A 811 39.80 31.79 16.52
CA ASN A 811 38.42 32.17 16.80
C ASN A 811 37.68 32.56 15.51
N ASP A 812 36.48 32.03 15.27
CA ASP A 812 35.69 32.31 14.06
C ASP A 812 35.15 33.73 13.95
N THR A 813 35.26 34.51 15.03
CA THR A 813 35.05 35.97 15.00
C THR A 813 36.23 36.73 14.39
N ASN A 814 37.41 36.11 14.26
CA ASN A 814 38.59 36.75 13.67
C ASN A 814 38.41 36.97 12.16
N ASP A 815 39.25 37.81 11.56
CA ASP A 815 39.15 38.06 10.11
C ASP A 815 39.76 36.93 9.27
N GLY A 816 40.71 36.17 9.81
CA GLY A 816 41.39 35.08 9.13
C GLY A 816 42.47 35.54 8.14
N ASN A 817 42.80 36.83 8.09
CA ASN A 817 43.70 37.39 7.07
C ASN A 817 45.20 37.21 7.39
N SER A 818 45.54 36.71 8.58
CA SER A 818 46.92 36.48 9.00
C SER A 818 47.03 35.36 10.04
N VAL A 819 48.22 34.76 10.14
CA VAL A 819 48.54 33.77 11.19
C VAL A 819 48.39 34.30 12.62
N SER A 820 48.45 35.62 12.83
CA SER A 820 48.25 36.26 14.14
C SER A 820 46.77 36.51 14.48
N ASN A 821 45.86 36.33 13.52
CA ASN A 821 44.43 36.49 13.71
C ASN A 821 43.64 35.38 12.97
N PRO A 822 43.93 34.08 13.23
CA PRO A 822 43.37 32.99 12.46
C PRO A 822 41.92 32.67 12.87
N LEU A 823 41.14 32.14 11.94
CA LEU A 823 39.86 31.50 12.24
C LEU A 823 40.07 30.22 13.05
N LYS A 824 39.01 29.73 13.70
CA LYS A 824 39.04 28.46 14.42
C LYS A 824 38.69 27.29 13.51
N THR A 825 37.66 27.44 12.68
CA THR A 825 37.12 26.39 11.81
C THR A 825 37.41 26.65 10.33
N ILE A 826 37.63 25.56 9.61
CA ILE A 826 37.74 25.46 8.16
C ILE A 826 36.39 25.75 7.54
N ARG A 827 35.28 25.34 8.17
CA ARG A 827 33.91 25.73 7.78
C ARG A 827 33.78 27.26 7.64
N GLN A 828 34.19 28.03 8.65
CA GLN A 828 34.12 29.48 8.60
C GLN A 828 35.04 30.07 7.53
N ALA A 829 36.20 29.46 7.30
CA ALA A 829 37.10 29.84 6.21
C ALA A 829 36.45 29.62 4.83
N ILE A 830 35.74 28.50 4.62
CA ILE A 830 35.02 28.19 3.37
C ILE A 830 33.92 29.22 3.08
N ILE A 831 33.16 29.61 4.11
CA ILE A 831 32.12 30.64 4.03
C ILE A 831 32.73 31.99 3.64
N LYS A 832 33.82 32.40 4.32
CA LYS A 832 34.50 33.68 4.08
C LYS A 832 35.25 33.74 2.76
N MET A 833 35.70 32.63 2.22
CA MET A 833 36.49 32.62 0.99
C MET A 833 35.63 33.05 -0.22
N ASN A 834 36.17 33.94 -1.06
CA ASN A 834 35.62 34.25 -2.38
C ASN A 834 36.66 33.91 -3.46
N ALA A 835 36.83 32.59 -3.66
CA ALA A 835 37.73 32.02 -4.65
C ALA A 835 37.05 31.91 -6.02
N SER A 836 37.83 32.13 -7.08
CA SER A 836 37.39 32.02 -8.47
C SER A 836 38.52 31.50 -9.34
N GLU A 837 38.22 31.20 -10.62
CA GLU A 837 39.23 30.78 -11.60
C GLU A 837 40.39 31.78 -11.72
N THR A 838 40.08 33.08 -11.68
CA THR A 838 41.06 34.15 -11.81
C THR A 838 41.71 34.54 -10.48
N ASN A 839 41.19 34.03 -9.36
CA ASN A 839 41.71 34.27 -8.01
C ASN A 839 41.47 33.06 -7.11
N PRO A 840 42.25 31.97 -7.27
CA PRO A 840 42.15 30.81 -6.38
C PRO A 840 42.56 31.22 -4.95
N GLY A 841 41.89 30.65 -3.95
CA GLY A 841 42.14 30.95 -2.54
C GLY A 841 42.79 29.78 -1.81
N THR A 842 43.71 30.03 -0.88
CA THR A 842 44.30 28.99 -0.04
C THR A 842 43.89 29.16 1.43
N ILE A 843 43.39 28.08 2.04
CA ILE A 843 43.18 27.98 3.47
C ILE A 843 44.43 27.32 4.09
N HIS A 844 45.19 28.09 4.86
CA HIS A 844 46.38 27.61 5.57
C HIS A 844 46.01 27.14 6.97
N LEU A 845 46.30 25.87 7.28
CA LEU A 845 46.04 25.28 8.58
C LEU A 845 47.33 25.24 9.40
N ALA A 846 47.30 25.82 10.60
CA ALA A 846 48.36 25.66 11.59
C ALA A 846 48.39 24.23 12.15
N ASP A 847 49.46 23.91 12.89
CA ASP A 847 49.61 22.61 13.58
C ASP A 847 48.49 22.42 14.63
N GLY A 848 47.98 21.19 14.70
CA GLY A 848 47.03 20.69 15.69
C GLY A 848 45.96 19.78 15.09
N VAL A 849 45.00 19.39 15.92
CA VAL A 849 43.89 18.48 15.56
C VAL A 849 42.62 19.29 15.33
N TYR A 850 42.05 19.18 14.13
CA TYR A 850 40.78 19.77 13.75
C TYR A 850 39.72 18.66 13.74
N SER A 851 38.79 18.69 14.67
CA SER A 851 37.74 17.69 14.85
C SER A 851 36.43 18.33 15.36
N PRO A 852 35.30 17.61 15.32
CA PRO A 852 34.08 18.05 15.98
C PRO A 852 34.32 18.36 17.47
N PHE A 853 35.09 17.53 18.16
CA PHE A 853 35.38 17.71 19.59
C PHE A 853 36.36 18.86 19.89
N THR A 854 37.45 19.00 19.12
CA THR A 854 38.53 19.95 19.46
C THR A 854 38.27 21.35 18.93
N THR A 855 37.72 21.46 17.73
CA THR A 855 37.60 22.73 17.02
C THR A 855 36.18 23.11 16.68
N ASP A 856 35.18 22.24 16.92
CA ASP A 856 33.79 22.41 16.49
C ASP A 856 33.66 22.41 14.95
N GLU A 857 34.45 21.54 14.31
CA GLU A 857 34.38 21.34 12.86
C GLU A 857 33.23 20.44 12.47
N ASP A 858 32.54 20.82 11.40
CA ASP A 858 31.59 19.94 10.73
C ASP A 858 32.28 19.19 9.60
N PHE A 859 32.17 17.86 9.64
CA PHE A 859 32.61 16.98 8.57
C PHE A 859 31.40 16.38 7.83
N PRO A 860 31.50 16.11 6.51
CA PRO A 860 32.69 16.28 5.67
C PRO A 860 32.96 17.75 5.32
N ILE A 861 34.25 18.10 5.22
CA ILE A 861 34.66 19.44 4.75
C ILE A 861 34.38 19.54 3.25
N LEU A 862 33.51 20.49 2.88
CA LEU A 862 33.17 20.78 1.48
C LEU A 862 34.33 21.48 0.76
N VAL A 863 34.94 20.80 -0.21
CA VAL A 863 35.97 21.39 -1.08
C VAL A 863 35.36 21.70 -2.44
N ARG A 864 35.46 22.97 -2.84
CA ARG A 864 34.93 23.49 -4.11
C ARG A 864 36.04 23.91 -5.07
N SER A 865 35.67 24.15 -6.33
CA SER A 865 36.58 24.62 -7.36
C SER A 865 37.36 25.87 -6.90
N TYR A 866 38.65 25.91 -7.28
CA TYR A 866 39.57 27.03 -7.02
C TYR A 866 39.92 27.28 -5.55
N LEU A 867 39.57 26.35 -4.65
CA LEU A 867 39.98 26.36 -3.24
C LEU A 867 41.12 25.37 -3.00
N ASN A 868 42.20 25.83 -2.37
CA ASN A 868 43.27 24.99 -1.84
C ASN A 868 43.18 24.91 -0.32
N ILE A 869 43.51 23.77 0.27
CA ILE A 869 43.69 23.62 1.72
C ILE A 869 45.11 23.10 1.94
N SER A 870 45.90 23.81 2.75
CA SER A 870 47.32 23.54 2.98
C SER A 870 47.62 23.44 4.47
N GLY A 871 48.04 22.27 4.94
CA GLY A 871 48.54 22.09 6.30
C GLY A 871 50.01 22.51 6.46
N SER A 872 50.40 22.98 7.65
CA SER A 872 51.78 23.31 8.00
C SER A 872 52.72 22.11 7.99
N SER A 873 52.22 20.90 8.29
CA SER A 873 53.02 19.67 8.29
C SER A 873 52.15 18.41 8.32
N THR A 874 52.57 17.36 7.61
CA THR A 874 51.87 16.05 7.58
C THR A 874 51.89 15.31 8.92
N LYS A 875 52.77 15.69 9.86
CA LYS A 875 52.88 15.04 11.18
C LYS A 875 52.03 15.72 12.25
N SER A 876 51.59 16.94 12.02
CA SER A 876 51.07 17.83 13.07
C SER A 876 49.79 18.54 12.69
N THR A 877 49.46 18.70 11.42
CA THR A 877 48.12 19.12 10.97
C THR A 877 47.26 17.87 10.75
N ILE A 878 46.32 17.62 11.64
CA ILE A 878 45.47 16.42 11.62
C ILE A 878 44.02 16.84 11.45
N LEU A 879 43.36 16.35 10.39
CA LEU A 879 41.91 16.43 10.24
C LEU A 879 41.33 15.11 10.74
N ASP A 880 40.57 15.15 11.82
CA ASP A 880 40.01 13.98 12.46
C ASP A 880 38.47 14.09 12.47
N ALA A 881 37.82 13.32 11.62
CA ALA A 881 36.36 13.25 11.57
C ALA A 881 35.78 12.33 12.66
N GLU A 882 36.58 11.77 13.56
CA GLU A 882 36.13 11.00 14.74
C GLU A 882 35.17 9.84 14.41
N MET A 883 35.29 9.27 13.20
CA MET A 883 34.41 8.24 12.65
C MET A 883 32.93 8.66 12.46
N THR A 884 32.62 9.96 12.44
CA THR A 884 31.26 10.46 12.24
C THR A 884 30.90 10.64 10.76
N SER A 885 31.88 10.86 9.89
CA SER A 885 31.68 11.03 8.44
C SER A 885 32.98 10.84 7.63
N GLY A 886 32.93 11.02 6.31
CA GLY A 886 34.13 11.24 5.49
C GLY A 886 34.82 12.57 5.84
N VAL A 887 36.12 12.70 5.54
CA VAL A 887 36.92 13.90 5.85
C VAL A 887 36.69 15.03 4.85
N PHE A 888 36.70 14.72 3.56
CA PHE A 888 36.42 15.68 2.50
C PHE A 888 35.25 15.20 1.64
N PHE A 889 34.45 16.17 1.21
CA PHE A 889 33.47 16.00 0.15
C PHE A 889 33.86 16.93 -1.00
N PHE A 890 34.17 16.33 -2.16
CA PHE A 890 34.52 17.05 -3.37
C PHE A 890 33.30 17.07 -4.29
N GLU A 891 32.91 18.26 -4.74
CA GLU A 891 31.85 18.40 -5.74
C GLU A 891 32.33 17.92 -7.12
N TYR A 892 31.38 17.40 -7.91
CA TYR A 892 31.58 17.06 -9.32
C TYR A 892 31.38 18.27 -10.25
#